data_AF-A0A2E4DQV8-F1
#
_entry.id   AF-A0A2E4DQV8-F1
#
_cell.length_a   1.000
_cell.length_b   1.000
_cell.length_c   1.000
_cell.angle_alpha   90.00
_cell.angle_beta   90.00
_cell.angle_gamma   90.00
#
_symmetry.space_group_name_H-M   'P 1'
#
loop_
_entity.id
_entity.type
_entity.pdbx_description
1 polymer ?
#
loop_
_entity_poly.entity_id
_entity_poly.type
_entity_poly.pdbx_seq_one_letter_code
_entity_poly.pdbx_strand_id
1 'polypeptide(L)'
;MIERWDIYEIELNGPSAGNPFVDVQLSTRFQLDDCVVELQGFYDGEGLYRIRFMPDTVGQWHFVTQSNVPELDSKTGQFECVEPSTGNHGPMHIDDTFYFRYADGTPYRQFGTTCYAWTHQGEEMERKTLQTLANSPFNKIRLCIFPKDYVYNKNEPVYYPYEGTPLKNWDFTRFNPPFWRHFEQRVLDLQKLGIEADVILFHTYDRWGFEYMEAENDDHYIRYAVARLAAYRNVWWSLANEFDIMPAKEESDWDRFFQIIQNNDPYDRLRGIHNCQLWYDHNKPWVTHASVQTSDMAGGVRYRQQYQKPVVYDECKYEGNIPHGWGNITAKQMVQRFWAGTVSGCYVGHGETYEHSGDLLWWSKGGVLRGESPPRIAYLKEFVQTMPDFETLQPIGDDQGCYILTKPGEYYLIYATEPRTIRVNLPGDRPYKIDGIDTWNMKVVPIGTAQPGEYVFSAHLPDFAYQLIPYQPGEKIRPESKASSDITEGHAPLTISFASATMATKDQKLEWDFGDGITSIESNPRHIYQTYGQYTVTLTVTDGNGLSSINALFVNVLPSIPIDFDSYSKFPGCNEGLLFRWAGENVENIVPEISGGYSCQVSPRGEVSINRAGEMTITDGAFLANMDTETLVNSCQSTNQLTVECMIMARHLEQNGPARIVTCSQDISNRNFTLGQQGERFVFRLRTPMTGENGQGAEVSFGQVKPDQPMHVIVSYFSGSLYCYVDGELVHESKAVQGNFNNWKAFQLLFGQEFNGERSWQGQLSHIAIYNRFVGTDEAQHKFRLVKAN
;
A
#
# COMPACT_ATOMS: atom_id res chain seq x y z
N MET A 1 -38.52 -19.63 19.76
CA MET A 1 -37.22 -19.41 20.42
C MET A 1 -36.30 -18.78 19.40
N ILE A 2 -35.59 -17.72 19.78
CA ILE A 2 -34.60 -17.01 18.97
C ILE A 2 -33.37 -16.81 19.85
N GLU A 3 -32.17 -16.93 19.30
CA GLU A 3 -30.95 -16.70 20.07
C GLU A 3 -30.77 -15.21 20.38
N ARG A 4 -30.18 -14.90 21.53
CA ARG A 4 -29.63 -13.58 21.80
C ARG A 4 -28.72 -13.17 20.64
N TRP A 5 -28.88 -11.93 20.18
CA TRP A 5 -28.20 -11.34 19.03
C TRP A 5 -28.53 -11.94 17.65
N ASP A 6 -29.56 -12.78 17.55
CA ASP A 6 -30.14 -13.19 16.28
C ASP A 6 -31.44 -12.42 15.98
N ILE A 7 -32.00 -12.56 14.78
CA ILE A 7 -33.13 -11.71 14.36
C ILE A 7 -34.47 -12.41 14.63
N TYR A 8 -35.30 -11.78 15.45
CA TYR A 8 -36.74 -12.03 15.48
C TYR A 8 -37.44 -11.12 14.47
N GLU A 9 -38.20 -11.71 13.55
CA GLU A 9 -38.90 -10.96 12.50
C GLU A 9 -40.41 -11.13 12.62
N ILE A 10 -41.12 -10.02 12.61
CA ILE A 10 -42.58 -9.96 12.54
C ILE A 10 -42.96 -9.67 11.08
N GLU A 11 -43.82 -10.50 10.52
CA GLU A 11 -44.44 -10.29 9.21
C GLU A 11 -45.92 -9.96 9.37
N LEU A 12 -46.38 -8.85 8.76
CA LEU A 12 -47.77 -8.41 8.80
C LEU A 12 -48.28 -8.10 7.39
N ASN A 13 -49.53 -8.47 7.13
CA ASN A 13 -50.23 -8.05 5.91
C ASN A 13 -50.96 -6.74 6.17
N GLY A 14 -50.76 -5.77 5.29
CA GLY A 14 -51.38 -4.44 5.37
C GLY A 14 -51.73 -3.87 3.99
N PRO A 15 -52.08 -2.58 3.94
CA PRO A 15 -52.44 -1.90 2.70
C PRO A 15 -51.28 -1.90 1.69
N SER A 16 -51.59 -2.17 0.41
CA SER A 16 -50.63 -2.05 -0.71
C SER A 16 -50.99 -0.92 -1.69
N ALA A 17 -52.17 -0.31 -1.52
CA ALA A 17 -52.62 0.82 -2.33
C ALA A 17 -51.96 2.14 -1.89
N GLY A 18 -51.89 3.12 -2.79
CA GLY A 18 -51.20 4.39 -2.51
C GLY A 18 -49.69 4.23 -2.54
N ASN A 19 -48.96 4.97 -1.69
CA ASN A 19 -47.53 4.77 -1.46
C ASN A 19 -47.26 4.24 -0.02
N PRO A 20 -47.34 2.91 0.20
CA PRO A 20 -47.04 2.27 1.48
C PRO A 20 -45.70 2.65 2.14
N PHE A 21 -44.69 3.03 1.34
CA PHE A 21 -43.37 3.38 1.87
C PHE A 21 -43.39 4.69 2.65
N VAL A 22 -44.31 5.61 2.33
CA VAL A 22 -44.40 6.95 2.94
C VAL A 22 -45.70 7.15 3.72
N ASP A 23 -46.81 6.59 3.21
CA ASP A 23 -48.15 6.82 3.76
C ASP A 23 -48.43 6.02 5.04
N VAL A 24 -47.70 4.92 5.25
CA VAL A 24 -47.92 3.99 6.38
C VAL A 24 -46.79 4.10 7.39
N GLN A 25 -47.15 4.44 8.62
CA GLN A 25 -46.27 4.45 9.77
C GLN A 25 -46.47 3.14 10.52
N LEU A 26 -45.38 2.43 10.79
CA LEU A 26 -45.38 1.20 11.57
C LEU A 26 -44.21 1.25 12.55
N SER A 27 -44.50 1.13 13.84
CA SER A 27 -43.51 0.93 14.88
C SER A 27 -43.92 -0.23 15.79
N THR A 28 -42.99 -0.70 16.61
CA THR A 28 -43.24 -1.77 17.57
C THR A 28 -42.49 -1.51 18.86
N ARG A 29 -43.19 -1.71 19.97
CA ARG A 29 -42.62 -1.69 21.30
C ARG A 29 -42.40 -3.13 21.76
N PHE A 30 -41.14 -3.53 21.88
CA PHE A 30 -40.72 -4.78 22.49
C PHE A 30 -40.46 -4.56 23.99
N GLN A 31 -40.87 -5.52 24.82
CA GLN A 31 -40.74 -5.42 26.27
C GLN A 31 -40.33 -6.76 26.90
N LEU A 32 -39.35 -6.70 27.78
CA LEU A 32 -38.96 -7.77 28.72
C LEU A 32 -38.82 -7.11 30.10
N ASP A 33 -39.70 -7.47 31.04
CA ASP A 33 -39.80 -6.80 32.35
C ASP A 33 -39.88 -5.26 32.20
N ASP A 34 -38.89 -4.53 32.73
CA ASP A 34 -38.78 -3.07 32.63
C ASP A 34 -37.97 -2.60 31.39
N CYS A 35 -37.33 -3.52 30.66
CA CYS A 35 -36.60 -3.20 29.44
C CYS A 35 -37.57 -2.98 28.28
N VAL A 36 -37.44 -1.85 27.58
CA VAL A 36 -38.29 -1.47 26.44
C VAL A 36 -37.41 -1.05 25.27
N VAL A 37 -37.67 -1.63 24.10
CA VAL A 37 -37.02 -1.26 22.84
C VAL A 37 -38.10 -0.88 21.83
N GLU A 38 -37.97 0.31 21.24
CA GLU A 38 -38.88 0.79 20.20
C GLU A 38 -38.18 0.75 18.84
N LEU A 39 -38.88 0.19 17.86
CA LEU A 39 -38.35 -0.06 16.52
C LEU A 39 -39.33 0.42 15.45
N GLN A 40 -38.80 0.91 14.34
CA GLN A 40 -39.58 1.16 13.14
C GLN A 40 -39.72 -0.12 12.32
N GLY A 41 -40.92 -0.38 11.82
CA GLY A 41 -41.16 -1.36 10.76
C GLY A 41 -40.97 -0.73 9.38
N PHE A 42 -41.01 -1.57 8.35
CA PHE A 42 -40.86 -1.14 6.97
C PHE A 42 -41.79 -1.93 6.04
N TYR A 43 -42.20 -1.30 4.94
CA TYR A 43 -42.90 -1.98 3.85
C TYR A 43 -41.90 -2.78 3.00
N ASP A 44 -42.24 -4.01 2.65
CA ASP A 44 -41.39 -4.94 1.90
C ASP A 44 -42.04 -5.39 0.58
N GLY A 45 -43.02 -4.65 0.08
CA GLY A 45 -43.70 -4.97 -1.18
C GLY A 45 -44.86 -5.95 -1.02
N GLU A 46 -45.74 -5.99 -2.04
CA GLU A 46 -46.84 -6.95 -2.14
C GLU A 46 -47.78 -6.97 -0.92
N GLY A 47 -47.97 -5.84 -0.22
CA GLY A 47 -48.80 -5.75 0.98
C GLY A 47 -48.11 -6.25 2.26
N LEU A 48 -46.84 -6.63 2.20
CA LEU A 48 -46.08 -7.15 3.32
C LEU A 48 -45.34 -6.04 4.06
N TYR A 49 -45.46 -6.03 5.38
CA TYR A 49 -44.72 -5.17 6.30
C TYR A 49 -43.91 -6.02 7.25
N ARG A 50 -42.70 -5.59 7.57
CA ARG A 50 -41.76 -6.31 8.43
C ARG A 50 -41.25 -5.42 9.56
N ILE A 51 -41.01 -6.04 10.72
CA ILE A 51 -40.26 -5.45 11.84
C ILE A 51 -39.17 -6.45 12.22
N ARG A 52 -37.92 -5.98 12.34
CA ARG A 52 -36.78 -6.81 12.74
C ARG A 52 -36.25 -6.36 14.09
N PHE A 53 -36.24 -7.28 15.05
CA PHE A 53 -35.70 -7.06 16.39
C PHE A 53 -34.57 -8.03 16.67
N MET A 54 -33.44 -7.51 17.15
CA MET A 54 -32.33 -8.30 17.66
C MET A 54 -32.31 -8.22 19.20
N PRO A 55 -32.86 -9.20 19.94
CA PRO A 55 -32.85 -9.19 21.40
C PRO A 55 -31.43 -9.32 21.96
N ASP A 56 -31.11 -8.55 22.99
CA ASP A 56 -29.82 -8.55 23.69
C ASP A 56 -29.88 -9.25 25.06
N THR A 57 -31.08 -9.67 25.48
CA THR A 57 -31.32 -10.22 26.82
C THR A 57 -32.17 -11.49 26.71
N VAL A 58 -31.74 -12.56 27.38
CA VAL A 58 -32.43 -13.85 27.45
C VAL A 58 -33.71 -13.69 28.28
N GLY A 59 -34.82 -14.26 27.81
CA GLY A 59 -36.11 -14.17 28.48
C GLY A 59 -37.31 -14.13 27.54
N GLN A 60 -38.50 -14.01 28.13
CA GLN A 60 -39.77 -13.95 27.40
C GLN A 60 -40.09 -12.50 26.99
N TRP A 61 -39.80 -12.16 25.74
CA TRP A 61 -40.14 -10.86 25.17
C TRP A 61 -41.58 -10.82 24.69
N HIS A 62 -42.23 -9.68 24.90
CA HIS A 62 -43.55 -9.36 24.38
C HIS A 62 -43.45 -8.18 23.43
N PHE A 63 -44.36 -8.06 22.48
CA PHE A 63 -44.43 -6.88 21.62
C PHE A 63 -45.86 -6.37 21.45
N VAL A 64 -45.96 -5.07 21.19
CA VAL A 64 -47.17 -4.43 20.66
C VAL A 64 -46.79 -3.51 19.50
N THR A 65 -47.49 -3.62 18.38
CA THR A 65 -47.30 -2.74 17.23
C THR A 65 -48.14 -1.47 17.36
N GLN A 66 -47.65 -0.39 16.77
CA GLN A 66 -48.37 0.87 16.65
C GLN A 66 -48.34 1.32 15.19
N SER A 67 -49.49 1.70 14.64
CA SER A 67 -49.60 2.13 13.25
C SER A 67 -50.73 3.12 13.03
N ASN A 68 -50.60 3.95 12.00
CA ASN A 68 -51.69 4.81 11.52
C ASN A 68 -52.77 4.03 10.73
N VAL A 69 -52.54 2.76 10.41
CA VAL A 69 -53.52 1.89 9.72
C VAL A 69 -54.02 0.75 10.63
N PRO A 70 -55.33 0.49 10.72
CA PRO A 70 -55.90 -0.52 11.63
C PRO A 70 -55.40 -1.96 11.39
N GLU A 71 -55.04 -2.28 10.16
CA GLU A 71 -54.54 -3.60 9.77
C GLU A 71 -53.21 -3.95 10.45
N LEU A 72 -52.41 -2.94 10.81
CA LEU A 72 -51.08 -3.09 11.39
C LEU A 72 -51.00 -2.60 12.83
N ASP A 73 -51.98 -1.83 13.30
CA ASP A 73 -52.00 -1.28 14.67
C ASP A 73 -52.41 -2.33 15.72
N SER A 74 -51.90 -2.15 16.94
CA SER A 74 -52.29 -2.91 18.13
C SER A 74 -52.14 -4.44 18.00
N LYS A 75 -51.23 -4.92 17.13
CA LYS A 75 -50.89 -6.35 17.05
C LYS A 75 -49.98 -6.71 18.20
N THR A 76 -50.20 -7.87 18.80
CA THR A 76 -49.41 -8.33 19.94
C THR A 76 -48.86 -9.72 19.69
N GLY A 77 -47.76 -10.04 20.35
CA GLY A 77 -47.19 -11.37 20.35
C GLY A 77 -46.07 -11.50 21.38
N GLN A 78 -45.48 -12.68 21.44
CA GLN A 78 -44.38 -12.98 22.34
C GLN A 78 -43.43 -13.99 21.71
N PHE A 79 -42.18 -13.95 22.13
CA PHE A 79 -41.17 -14.95 21.79
C PHE A 79 -40.18 -15.12 22.93
N GLU A 80 -39.48 -16.25 22.94
CA GLU A 80 -38.44 -16.53 23.93
C GLU A 80 -37.08 -16.28 23.29
N CYS A 81 -36.29 -15.40 23.90
CA CYS A 81 -34.87 -15.20 23.63
C CYS A 81 -34.06 -16.18 24.48
N VAL A 82 -33.17 -16.95 23.85
CA VAL A 82 -32.33 -17.97 24.49
C VAL A 82 -30.84 -17.63 24.38
N GLU A 83 -29.99 -18.33 25.11
CA GLU A 83 -28.53 -18.14 25.02
C GLU A 83 -28.02 -18.33 23.57
N PRO A 84 -27.00 -17.57 23.16
CA PRO A 84 -26.44 -17.65 21.81
C PRO A 84 -25.71 -18.98 21.59
N SER A 85 -25.75 -19.48 20.36
CA SER A 85 -24.96 -20.64 19.93
C SER A 85 -23.46 -20.33 19.93
N THR A 86 -22.64 -21.39 19.95
CA THR A 86 -21.18 -21.26 19.80
C THR A 86 -20.84 -20.58 18.47
N GLY A 87 -20.06 -19.48 18.54
CA GLY A 87 -19.69 -18.65 17.39
C GLY A 87 -20.61 -17.45 17.16
N ASN A 88 -21.74 -17.35 17.87
CA ASN A 88 -22.54 -16.13 17.92
C ASN A 88 -22.03 -15.23 19.06
N HIS A 89 -21.06 -14.37 18.73
CA HIS A 89 -20.43 -13.44 19.67
C HIS A 89 -21.24 -12.16 19.92
N GLY A 90 -22.35 -11.99 19.19
CA GLY A 90 -23.13 -10.76 19.19
C GLY A 90 -22.49 -9.62 18.40
N PRO A 91 -23.01 -8.39 18.53
CA PRO A 91 -22.49 -7.24 17.80
C PRO A 91 -21.23 -6.63 18.41
N MET A 92 -20.55 -5.80 17.63
CA MET A 92 -19.34 -5.09 18.03
C MET A 92 -19.64 -3.78 18.78
N HIS A 93 -18.79 -3.43 19.74
CA HIS A 93 -18.75 -2.10 20.37
C HIS A 93 -17.30 -1.61 20.57
N ILE A 94 -17.16 -0.33 20.91
CA ILE A 94 -15.87 0.26 21.31
C ILE A 94 -15.52 -0.22 22.72
N ASP A 95 -14.31 -0.72 22.89
CA ASP A 95 -13.75 -1.18 24.15
C ASP A 95 -12.46 -0.42 24.48
N ASP A 96 -12.30 -0.02 25.75
CA ASP A 96 -11.14 0.72 26.28
C ASP A 96 -10.57 1.79 25.31
N THR A 97 -11.48 2.66 24.83
CA THR A 97 -11.22 3.81 23.93
C THR A 97 -10.75 3.47 22.51
N PHE A 98 -9.88 2.48 22.30
CA PHE A 98 -9.20 2.23 21.02
C PHE A 98 -9.48 0.86 20.41
N TYR A 99 -10.13 -0.02 21.16
CA TYR A 99 -10.31 -1.41 20.79
C TYR A 99 -11.74 -1.73 20.40
N PHE A 100 -11.92 -2.87 19.76
CA PHE A 100 -13.22 -3.39 19.40
C PHE A 100 -13.41 -4.71 20.14
N ARG A 101 -14.61 -4.92 20.66
CA ARG A 101 -14.98 -6.15 21.36
C ARG A 101 -16.38 -6.57 20.95
N TYR A 102 -16.57 -7.87 20.79
CA TYR A 102 -17.90 -8.44 20.64
C TYR A 102 -18.69 -8.34 21.94
N ALA A 103 -20.02 -8.37 21.85
CA ALA A 103 -20.91 -8.24 23.00
C ALA A 103 -20.74 -9.36 24.05
N ASP A 104 -20.23 -10.53 23.67
CA ASP A 104 -19.88 -11.62 24.60
C ASP A 104 -18.54 -11.43 25.34
N GLY A 105 -17.81 -10.35 25.02
CA GLY A 105 -16.51 -10.05 25.59
C GLY A 105 -15.31 -10.52 24.76
N THR A 106 -15.53 -11.21 23.62
CA THR A 106 -14.45 -11.68 22.74
C THR A 106 -13.73 -10.49 22.09
N PRO A 107 -12.40 -10.36 22.21
CA PRO A 107 -11.63 -9.33 21.50
C PRO A 107 -11.81 -9.41 19.99
N TYR A 108 -11.91 -8.26 19.32
CA TYR A 108 -11.92 -8.19 17.87
C TYR A 108 -10.81 -7.30 17.35
N ARG A 109 -10.02 -7.84 16.43
CA ARG A 109 -9.07 -7.07 15.64
C ARG A 109 -9.46 -7.10 14.18
N GLN A 110 -9.70 -5.93 13.61
CA GLN A 110 -10.04 -5.81 12.21
C GLN A 110 -8.83 -6.12 11.32
N PHE A 111 -9.06 -6.99 10.35
CA PHE A 111 -8.25 -7.25 9.17
C PHE A 111 -9.23 -7.25 7.99
N GLY A 112 -9.46 -6.08 7.40
CA GLY A 112 -10.52 -5.93 6.40
C GLY A 112 -10.01 -5.96 4.97
N THR A 113 -10.94 -5.99 4.03
CA THR A 113 -10.68 -5.76 2.60
C THR A 113 -11.74 -4.85 1.98
N THR A 114 -11.43 -4.26 0.82
CA THR A 114 -12.36 -3.43 0.05
C THR A 114 -12.87 -4.17 -1.18
N CYS A 115 -14.20 -4.13 -1.38
CA CYS A 115 -14.87 -4.73 -2.53
C CYS A 115 -16.18 -3.99 -2.81
N TYR A 116 -16.12 -2.77 -3.35
CA TYR A 116 -17.22 -1.82 -3.27
C TYR A 116 -18.55 -2.28 -3.88
N ALA A 117 -18.54 -2.93 -5.04
CA ALA A 117 -19.73 -3.18 -5.84
C ALA A 117 -20.05 -4.66 -6.03
N TRP A 118 -19.50 -5.53 -5.18
CA TRP A 118 -19.57 -6.98 -5.38
C TRP A 118 -21.00 -7.53 -5.36
N THR A 119 -21.89 -6.93 -4.57
CA THR A 119 -23.32 -7.27 -4.46
C THR A 119 -24.15 -6.87 -5.68
N HIS A 120 -23.51 -6.26 -6.68
CA HIS A 120 -24.15 -5.75 -7.90
C HIS A 120 -23.67 -6.51 -9.15
N GLN A 121 -22.91 -7.59 -8.98
CA GLN A 121 -22.25 -8.31 -10.07
C GLN A 121 -23.01 -9.57 -10.52
N GLY A 122 -24.13 -9.89 -9.84
CA GLY A 122 -24.94 -11.07 -10.11
C GLY A 122 -24.45 -12.31 -9.37
N GLU A 123 -25.35 -13.29 -9.21
CA GLU A 123 -25.15 -14.44 -8.31
C GLU A 123 -23.86 -15.22 -8.56
N GLU A 124 -23.49 -15.47 -9.82
CA GLU A 124 -22.28 -16.25 -10.11
C GLU A 124 -21.03 -15.54 -9.59
N MET A 125 -20.97 -14.23 -9.78
CA MET A 125 -19.82 -13.43 -9.41
C MET A 125 -19.74 -13.26 -7.88
N GLU A 126 -20.89 -12.95 -7.27
CA GLU A 126 -21.05 -12.86 -5.82
C GLU A 126 -20.68 -14.16 -5.09
N ARG A 127 -21.07 -15.32 -5.64
CA ARG A 127 -20.70 -16.63 -5.07
C ARG A 127 -19.19 -16.86 -5.09
N LYS A 128 -18.49 -16.45 -6.15
CA LYS A 128 -17.02 -16.54 -6.21
C LYS A 128 -16.38 -15.58 -5.20
N THR A 129 -16.92 -14.37 -5.02
CA THR A 129 -16.46 -13.43 -3.99
C THR A 129 -16.57 -14.06 -2.60
N LEU A 130 -17.73 -14.63 -2.24
CA LEU A 130 -17.93 -15.32 -0.96
C LEU A 130 -16.97 -16.49 -0.77
N GLN A 131 -16.73 -17.29 -1.82
CA GLN A 131 -15.77 -18.39 -1.78
C GLN A 131 -14.34 -17.89 -1.52
N THR A 132 -13.94 -16.79 -2.16
CA THR A 132 -12.63 -16.17 -1.93
C THR A 132 -12.52 -15.63 -0.51
N LEU A 133 -13.55 -14.91 -0.02
CA LEU A 133 -13.58 -14.38 1.34
C LEU A 133 -13.46 -15.48 2.40
N ALA A 134 -14.17 -16.59 2.23
CA ALA A 134 -14.11 -17.75 3.13
C ALA A 134 -12.71 -18.36 3.24
N ASN A 135 -11.84 -18.16 2.25
CA ASN A 135 -10.45 -18.66 2.22
C ASN A 135 -9.41 -17.54 2.39
N SER A 136 -9.86 -16.34 2.79
CA SER A 136 -9.02 -15.16 2.98
C SER A 136 -8.85 -14.84 4.47
N PRO A 137 -7.86 -14.02 4.87
CA PRO A 137 -7.72 -13.64 6.28
C PRO A 137 -8.77 -12.65 6.76
N PHE A 138 -9.61 -12.13 5.86
CA PHE A 138 -10.39 -10.92 6.11
C PHE A 138 -11.62 -11.19 6.97
N ASN A 139 -11.85 -10.34 7.96
CA ASN A 139 -13.02 -10.37 8.84
C ASN A 139 -13.88 -9.09 8.78
N LYS A 140 -13.55 -8.16 7.88
CA LYS A 140 -14.42 -7.03 7.51
C LYS A 140 -14.35 -6.80 6.00
N ILE A 141 -15.46 -6.38 5.39
CA ILE A 141 -15.47 -5.95 4.00
C ILE A 141 -16.23 -4.64 3.80
N ARG A 142 -15.65 -3.70 3.06
CA ARG A 142 -16.35 -2.47 2.63
C ARG A 142 -17.17 -2.73 1.37
N LEU A 143 -18.47 -2.43 1.42
CA LEU A 143 -19.43 -2.65 0.34
C LEU A 143 -20.46 -1.52 0.25
N CYS A 144 -20.80 -1.09 -0.97
CA CYS A 144 -21.76 -0.04 -1.24
C CYS A 144 -23.18 -0.60 -1.34
N ILE A 145 -24.14 0.04 -0.67
CA ILE A 145 -25.56 -0.21 -0.93
C ILE A 145 -25.84 0.15 -2.39
N PHE A 146 -25.56 1.39 -2.80
CA PHE A 146 -25.78 1.81 -4.18
C PHE A 146 -24.79 1.17 -5.15
N PRO A 147 -25.22 0.92 -6.41
CA PRO A 147 -24.33 0.44 -7.45
C PRO A 147 -23.27 1.48 -7.78
N LYS A 148 -22.12 1.03 -8.28
CA LYS A 148 -20.93 1.86 -8.55
C LYS A 148 -20.70 2.00 -10.06
N ASP A 149 -20.68 3.22 -10.58
CA ASP A 149 -20.17 3.51 -11.93
C ASP A 149 -18.77 4.14 -11.82
N TYR A 150 -17.76 3.47 -12.35
CA TYR A 150 -16.38 3.96 -12.28
C TYR A 150 -15.49 3.36 -13.38
N VAL A 151 -14.24 3.80 -13.48
CA VAL A 151 -13.26 3.06 -14.30
C VAL A 151 -13.13 1.64 -13.74
N TYR A 152 -13.06 0.65 -14.63
CA TYR A 152 -13.09 -0.79 -14.31
C TYR A 152 -14.39 -1.29 -13.65
N ASN A 153 -15.49 -0.54 -13.75
CA ASN A 153 -16.82 -0.99 -13.35
C ASN A 153 -17.92 -0.24 -14.10
N LYS A 154 -18.36 -0.82 -15.24
CA LYS A 154 -19.37 -0.22 -16.14
C LYS A 154 -20.59 -1.11 -16.40
N ASN A 155 -20.64 -2.31 -15.82
CA ASN A 155 -21.81 -3.18 -15.96
C ASN A 155 -23.02 -2.61 -15.21
N GLU A 156 -24.20 -2.87 -15.76
CA GLU A 156 -25.45 -2.55 -15.07
C GLU A 156 -25.68 -3.52 -13.91
N PRO A 157 -26.21 -3.05 -12.77
CA PRO A 157 -26.61 -3.92 -11.67
C PRO A 157 -27.85 -4.74 -12.07
N VAL A 158 -28.02 -5.90 -11.43
CA VAL A 158 -29.20 -6.76 -11.62
C VAL A 158 -30.46 -6.12 -11.03
N TYR A 159 -30.30 -5.43 -9.90
CA TYR A 159 -31.38 -4.75 -9.18
C TYR A 159 -31.01 -3.29 -8.90
N TYR A 160 -32.03 -2.44 -8.78
CA TYR A 160 -31.89 -1.03 -8.39
C TYR A 160 -32.67 -0.76 -7.10
N PRO A 161 -32.24 0.20 -6.27
CA PRO A 161 -32.83 0.47 -4.95
C PRO A 161 -34.25 1.04 -4.96
N TYR A 162 -34.66 1.67 -6.07
CA TYR A 162 -35.95 2.36 -6.23
C TYR A 162 -36.76 1.83 -7.41
N GLU A 163 -38.07 2.01 -7.36
CA GLU A 163 -38.94 1.85 -8.52
C GLU A 163 -38.68 2.98 -9.52
N GLY A 164 -38.76 2.66 -10.82
CA GLY A 164 -38.52 3.62 -11.89
C GLY A 164 -37.77 3.00 -13.07
N THR A 165 -37.36 3.84 -14.01
CA THR A 165 -36.50 3.42 -15.12
C THR A 165 -35.10 4.02 -14.95
N PRO A 166 -34.02 3.20 -14.99
CA PRO A 166 -32.65 3.70 -14.91
C PRO A 166 -32.38 4.85 -15.90
N LEU A 167 -31.69 5.88 -15.41
CA LEU A 167 -31.31 7.09 -16.16
C LEU A 167 -32.49 7.94 -16.68
N LYS A 168 -33.71 7.72 -16.20
CA LYS A 168 -34.89 8.47 -16.66
C LYS A 168 -35.70 9.08 -15.52
N ASN A 169 -36.31 8.24 -14.69
CA ASN A 169 -37.30 8.69 -13.71
C ASN A 169 -37.40 7.72 -12.52
N TRP A 170 -36.52 7.89 -11.54
CA TRP A 170 -36.68 7.24 -10.24
C TRP A 170 -37.86 7.86 -9.49
N ASP A 171 -38.65 7.01 -8.84
CA ASP A 171 -39.53 7.42 -7.76
C ASP A 171 -38.79 7.19 -6.44
N PHE A 172 -38.10 8.22 -5.94
CA PHE A 172 -37.34 8.14 -4.69
C PHE A 172 -38.21 7.93 -3.44
N THR A 173 -39.53 7.99 -3.60
CA THR A 173 -40.48 7.66 -2.52
C THR A 173 -40.90 6.19 -2.55
N ARG A 174 -40.43 5.38 -3.51
CA ARG A 174 -40.74 3.96 -3.64
C ARG A 174 -39.49 3.11 -3.78
N PHE A 175 -39.17 2.36 -2.75
CA PHE A 175 -38.08 1.39 -2.81
C PHE A 175 -38.47 0.17 -3.65
N ASN A 176 -37.47 -0.55 -4.15
CA ASN A 176 -37.63 -1.81 -4.86
C ASN A 176 -37.28 -3.00 -3.93
N PRO A 177 -38.25 -3.69 -3.30
CA PRO A 177 -37.96 -4.70 -2.28
C PRO A 177 -37.06 -5.86 -2.74
N PRO A 178 -37.14 -6.39 -3.98
CA PRO A 178 -36.16 -7.33 -4.51
C PRO A 178 -34.69 -6.92 -4.35
N PHE A 179 -34.34 -5.66 -4.58
CA PHE A 179 -32.98 -5.15 -4.38
C PHE A 179 -32.56 -5.29 -2.91
N TRP A 180 -33.42 -4.85 -2.00
CA TRP A 180 -33.11 -4.83 -0.58
C TRP A 180 -33.01 -6.23 0.01
N ARG A 181 -33.91 -7.14 -0.39
CA ARG A 181 -33.83 -8.56 0.00
C ARG A 181 -32.53 -9.21 -0.49
N HIS A 182 -32.10 -8.90 -1.72
CA HIS A 182 -30.82 -9.38 -2.26
C HIS A 182 -29.63 -8.86 -1.44
N PHE A 183 -29.61 -7.55 -1.16
CA PHE A 183 -28.54 -6.94 -0.38
C PHE A 183 -28.47 -7.53 1.05
N GLU A 184 -29.61 -7.70 1.71
CA GLU A 184 -29.74 -8.38 3.01
C GLU A 184 -29.17 -9.80 2.98
N GLN A 185 -29.45 -10.56 1.92
CA GLN A 185 -28.91 -11.90 1.78
C GLN A 185 -27.37 -11.88 1.74
N ARG A 186 -26.77 -10.87 1.10
CA ARG A 186 -25.31 -10.72 1.06
C ARG A 186 -24.73 -10.32 2.42
N VAL A 187 -25.42 -9.47 3.18
CA VAL A 187 -25.04 -9.14 4.58
C VAL A 187 -25.09 -10.40 5.47
N LEU A 188 -26.15 -11.21 5.34
CA LEU A 188 -26.28 -12.49 6.04
C LEU A 188 -25.21 -13.50 5.66
N ASP A 189 -24.85 -13.55 4.37
CA ASP A 189 -23.79 -14.46 3.92
C ASP A 189 -22.42 -14.07 4.48
N LEU A 190 -22.13 -12.77 4.62
CA LEU A 190 -20.96 -12.30 5.35
C LEU A 190 -21.02 -12.68 6.83
N GLN A 191 -22.18 -12.53 7.47
CA GLN A 191 -22.36 -12.90 8.89
C GLN A 191 -22.05 -14.38 9.13
N LYS A 192 -22.50 -15.27 8.23
CA LYS A 192 -22.20 -16.72 8.29
C LYS A 192 -20.71 -17.04 8.14
N LEU A 193 -19.94 -16.18 7.47
CA LEU A 193 -18.49 -16.30 7.33
C LEU A 193 -17.72 -15.69 8.51
N GLY A 194 -18.41 -15.06 9.47
CA GLY A 194 -17.75 -14.29 10.54
C GLY A 194 -17.09 -13.01 10.01
N ILE A 195 -17.70 -12.39 8.98
CA ILE A 195 -17.22 -11.16 8.35
C ILE A 195 -18.18 -10.01 8.65
N GLU A 196 -17.63 -8.93 9.18
CA GLU A 196 -18.32 -7.65 9.38
C GLU A 196 -18.60 -6.98 8.02
N ALA A 197 -19.86 -6.60 7.80
CA ALA A 197 -20.31 -5.83 6.65
C ALA A 197 -20.20 -4.34 6.96
N ASP A 198 -19.18 -3.69 6.39
CA ASP A 198 -18.99 -2.23 6.51
C ASP A 198 -19.75 -1.51 5.39
N VAL A 199 -21.02 -1.24 5.68
CA VAL A 199 -22.04 -0.82 4.72
C VAL A 199 -21.89 0.66 4.41
N ILE A 200 -21.46 0.96 3.19
CA ILE A 200 -21.35 2.30 2.65
C ILE A 200 -22.73 2.78 2.19
N LEU A 201 -23.28 3.79 2.86
CA LEU A 201 -24.61 4.34 2.56
C LEU A 201 -24.60 5.22 1.31
N PHE A 202 -23.56 6.05 1.14
CA PHE A 202 -23.43 6.99 0.03
C PHE A 202 -22.02 6.96 -0.60
N HIS A 203 -21.90 7.33 -1.87
CA HIS A 203 -20.62 7.51 -2.55
C HIS A 203 -20.79 8.33 -3.83
N THR A 204 -19.70 8.86 -4.38
CA THR A 204 -19.74 9.67 -5.62
C THR A 204 -19.65 8.86 -6.92
N TYR A 205 -19.51 7.54 -6.84
CA TYR A 205 -19.37 6.68 -8.02
C TYR A 205 -20.71 6.37 -8.70
N ASP A 206 -21.37 7.40 -9.22
CA ASP A 206 -22.76 7.31 -9.63
C ASP A 206 -23.00 7.89 -11.02
N ARG A 207 -23.93 7.27 -11.75
CA ARG A 207 -24.53 7.83 -12.97
C ARG A 207 -26.05 7.75 -12.98
N TRP A 208 -26.64 7.10 -11.98
CA TRP A 208 -28.07 6.86 -11.88
C TRP A 208 -28.80 7.96 -11.12
N GLY A 209 -28.09 8.82 -10.38
CA GLY A 209 -28.66 9.99 -9.71
C GLY A 209 -28.94 9.79 -8.22
N PHE A 210 -28.46 8.71 -7.62
CA PHE A 210 -28.55 8.44 -6.18
C PHE A 210 -27.68 9.40 -5.36
N GLU A 211 -26.57 9.91 -5.90
CA GLU A 211 -25.76 10.92 -5.20
C GLU A 211 -26.47 12.29 -5.10
N TYR A 212 -27.41 12.57 -6.01
CA TYR A 212 -28.13 13.85 -6.13
C TYR A 212 -29.56 13.82 -5.55
N MET A 213 -29.88 12.85 -4.69
CA MET A 213 -31.18 12.85 -4.02
C MET A 213 -31.36 14.10 -3.15
N GLU A 214 -32.57 14.64 -3.16
CA GLU A 214 -32.99 15.73 -2.28
C GLU A 214 -32.97 15.29 -0.80
N ALA A 215 -32.86 16.26 0.11
CA ALA A 215 -32.64 16.01 1.54
C ALA A 215 -33.69 15.09 2.17
N GLU A 216 -34.97 15.21 1.81
CA GLU A 216 -36.05 14.38 2.31
C GLU A 216 -35.93 12.91 1.84
N ASN A 217 -35.41 12.71 0.63
CA ASN A 217 -35.20 11.37 0.07
C ASN A 217 -33.96 10.70 0.66
N ASP A 218 -32.89 11.45 0.94
CA ASP A 218 -31.75 10.94 1.71
C ASP A 218 -32.20 10.46 3.10
N ASP A 219 -32.99 11.29 3.77
CA ASP A 219 -33.59 11.01 5.08
C ASP A 219 -34.44 9.75 5.08
N HIS A 220 -35.31 9.63 4.07
CA HIS A 220 -36.19 8.48 3.91
C HIS A 220 -35.38 7.20 3.64
N TYR A 221 -34.38 7.29 2.77
CA TYR A 221 -33.45 6.21 2.46
C TYR A 221 -32.71 5.71 3.71
N ILE A 222 -32.11 6.60 4.49
CA ILE A 222 -31.34 6.21 5.68
C ILE A 222 -32.24 5.50 6.68
N ARG A 223 -33.44 6.04 6.97
CA ARG A 223 -34.38 5.39 7.90
C ARG A 223 -34.81 4.01 7.41
N TYR A 224 -35.05 3.88 6.11
CA TYR A 224 -35.40 2.58 5.51
C TYR A 224 -34.23 1.59 5.56
N ALA A 225 -33.00 2.02 5.25
CA ALA A 225 -31.81 1.20 5.37
C ALA A 225 -31.58 0.72 6.81
N VAL A 226 -31.72 1.61 7.79
CA VAL A 226 -31.59 1.29 9.22
C VAL A 226 -32.66 0.31 9.68
N ALA A 227 -33.94 0.55 9.38
CA ALA A 227 -35.04 -0.34 9.76
C ALA A 227 -34.85 -1.76 9.20
N ARG A 228 -34.22 -1.88 8.03
CA ARG A 228 -33.94 -3.16 7.38
C ARG A 228 -32.69 -3.84 7.89
N LEU A 229 -31.60 -3.10 8.11
CA LEU A 229 -30.27 -3.68 8.30
C LEU A 229 -29.73 -3.62 9.74
N ALA A 230 -30.23 -2.72 10.59
CA ALA A 230 -29.66 -2.53 11.92
C ALA A 230 -29.69 -3.80 12.79
N ALA A 231 -30.69 -4.66 12.61
CA ALA A 231 -30.82 -5.91 13.37
C ALA A 231 -29.74 -6.97 13.03
N TYR A 232 -29.05 -6.87 11.87
CA TYR A 232 -27.92 -7.75 11.57
C TYR A 232 -26.72 -7.36 12.43
N ARG A 233 -26.22 -8.29 13.25
CA ARG A 233 -25.17 -8.02 14.26
C ARG A 233 -23.80 -7.68 13.66
N ASN A 234 -23.56 -8.05 12.40
CA ASN A 234 -22.31 -7.80 11.70
C ASN A 234 -22.31 -6.50 10.88
N VAL A 235 -23.30 -5.61 11.02
CA VAL A 235 -23.39 -4.36 10.25
C VAL A 235 -22.64 -3.23 10.93
N TRP A 236 -21.80 -2.54 10.16
CA TRP A 236 -21.21 -1.25 10.49
C TRP A 236 -21.71 -0.21 9.48
N TRP A 237 -21.90 1.03 9.90
CA TRP A 237 -22.34 2.12 9.05
C TRP A 237 -21.16 2.99 8.60
N SER A 238 -20.78 2.91 7.34
CA SER A 238 -19.93 3.92 6.71
C SER A 238 -20.84 4.92 6.00
N LEU A 239 -20.99 6.13 6.53
CA LEU A 239 -21.92 7.11 5.95
C LEU A 239 -21.62 7.39 4.48
N ALA A 240 -20.34 7.52 4.14
CA ALA A 240 -19.94 7.64 2.76
C ALA A 240 -18.57 7.03 2.52
N ASN A 241 -18.31 6.74 1.25
CA ASN A 241 -16.95 6.61 0.72
C ASN A 241 -16.62 7.86 -0.08
N GLU A 242 -15.54 8.54 0.30
CA GLU A 242 -15.10 9.81 -0.30
C GLU A 242 -16.15 10.93 -0.15
N PHE A 243 -16.56 11.19 1.10
CA PHE A 243 -17.68 12.10 1.42
C PHE A 243 -17.49 13.53 0.91
N ASP A 244 -16.25 14.02 0.94
CA ASP A 244 -15.87 15.41 0.70
C ASP A 244 -15.83 15.80 -0.78
N ILE A 245 -16.00 14.82 -1.67
CA ILE A 245 -16.11 15.06 -3.12
C ILE A 245 -17.51 14.76 -3.65
N MET A 246 -18.48 14.46 -2.77
CA MET A 246 -19.88 14.33 -3.17
C MET A 246 -20.50 15.72 -3.41
N PRO A 247 -20.83 16.09 -4.66
CA PRO A 247 -21.14 17.49 -5.00
C PRO A 247 -22.49 17.99 -4.48
N ALA A 248 -23.39 17.08 -4.10
CA ALA A 248 -24.76 17.40 -3.67
C ALA A 248 -24.93 17.43 -2.14
N LYS A 249 -23.85 17.24 -1.37
CA LYS A 249 -23.91 17.08 0.08
C LYS A 249 -22.92 18.01 0.76
N GLU A 250 -23.35 18.67 1.83
CA GLU A 250 -22.52 19.54 2.66
C GLU A 250 -22.16 18.86 3.99
N GLU A 251 -21.21 19.42 4.75
CA GLU A 251 -20.82 18.83 6.05
C GLU A 251 -22.00 18.67 7.01
N SER A 252 -22.94 19.63 7.02
CA SER A 252 -24.15 19.57 7.84
C SER A 252 -25.10 18.43 7.48
N ASP A 253 -25.06 17.96 6.23
CA ASP A 253 -25.85 16.79 5.81
C ASP A 253 -25.28 15.51 6.45
N TRP A 254 -23.95 15.38 6.49
CA TRP A 254 -23.29 14.26 7.16
C TRP A 254 -23.59 14.24 8.66
N ASP A 255 -23.59 15.40 9.33
CA ASP A 255 -24.00 15.52 10.74
C ASP A 255 -25.45 15.06 10.95
N ARG A 256 -26.36 15.48 10.06
CA ARG A 256 -27.77 15.07 10.06
C ARG A 256 -27.91 13.56 9.85
N PHE A 257 -27.17 12.97 8.92
CA PHE A 257 -27.23 11.53 8.63
C PHE A 257 -26.77 10.69 9.82
N PHE A 258 -25.68 11.09 10.49
CA PHE A 258 -25.24 10.45 11.73
C PHE A 258 -26.33 10.47 12.81
N GLN A 259 -26.98 11.62 13.00
CA GLN A 259 -28.05 11.78 13.98
C GLN A 259 -29.29 10.94 13.62
N ILE A 260 -29.63 10.84 12.34
CA ILE A 260 -30.73 9.98 11.89
C ILE A 260 -30.43 8.52 12.22
N ILE A 261 -29.22 8.04 11.92
CA ILE A 261 -28.81 6.67 12.28
C ILE A 261 -28.88 6.49 13.81
N GLN A 262 -28.26 7.38 14.58
CA GLN A 262 -28.27 7.30 16.05
C GLN A 262 -29.68 7.26 16.64
N ASN A 263 -30.64 7.98 16.05
CA ASN A 263 -32.01 8.04 16.53
C ASN A 263 -32.87 6.83 16.09
N ASN A 264 -32.44 6.06 15.08
CA ASN A 264 -33.23 4.97 14.49
C ASN A 264 -32.59 3.59 14.62
N ASP A 265 -31.30 3.51 15.00
CA ASP A 265 -30.58 2.27 15.27
C ASP A 265 -30.49 2.04 16.79
N PRO A 266 -31.40 1.25 17.39
CA PRO A 266 -31.41 1.05 18.83
C PRO A 266 -30.29 0.12 19.32
N TYR A 267 -29.49 -0.45 18.42
CA TYR A 267 -28.42 -1.37 18.74
C TYR A 267 -27.04 -0.70 18.76
N ASP A 268 -27.00 0.61 18.54
CA ASP A 268 -25.82 1.45 18.58
C ASP A 268 -24.64 0.95 17.72
N ARG A 269 -24.93 0.52 16.47
CA ARG A 269 -23.90 -0.03 15.58
C ARG A 269 -22.76 0.94 15.34
N LEU A 270 -21.56 0.39 15.17
CA LEU A 270 -20.38 1.15 14.79
C LEU A 270 -20.66 1.98 13.54
N ARG A 271 -20.21 3.23 13.57
CA ARG A 271 -20.40 4.19 12.50
C ARG A 271 -19.24 5.17 12.34
N GLY A 272 -18.88 5.41 11.09
CA GLY A 272 -17.78 6.26 10.64
C GLY A 272 -18.08 6.87 9.27
N ILE A 273 -17.15 7.66 8.74
CA ILE A 273 -17.26 8.30 7.43
C ILE A 273 -15.87 8.40 6.80
N HIS A 274 -15.75 8.05 5.52
CA HIS A 274 -14.46 7.93 4.84
C HIS A 274 -14.21 9.12 3.90
N ASN A 275 -13.04 9.76 4.04
CA ASN A 275 -12.59 10.91 3.25
C ASN A 275 -11.97 10.53 1.90
N CYS A 276 -11.72 11.52 1.04
CA CYS A 276 -10.79 11.51 -0.08
C CYS A 276 -9.68 12.55 0.15
N GLN A 277 -10.05 13.83 0.24
CA GLN A 277 -9.15 14.98 0.36
C GLN A 277 -9.25 15.62 1.75
N LEU A 278 -10.48 15.91 2.20
CA LEU A 278 -10.76 16.59 3.47
C LEU A 278 -11.15 15.61 4.56
N TRP A 279 -10.61 15.80 5.75
CA TRP A 279 -10.93 14.95 6.90
C TRP A 279 -12.16 15.48 7.62
N TYR A 280 -13.10 14.58 7.93
CA TYR A 280 -14.22 14.88 8.80
C TYR A 280 -13.73 15.00 10.26
N ASP A 281 -14.42 15.81 11.08
CA ASP A 281 -14.12 15.87 12.51
C ASP A 281 -14.59 14.59 13.22
N HIS A 282 -13.70 13.60 13.31
CA HIS A 282 -13.99 12.35 14.01
C HIS A 282 -14.12 12.51 15.54
N ASN A 283 -13.87 13.68 16.13
CA ASN A 283 -14.16 13.90 17.56
C ASN A 283 -15.64 14.04 17.87
N LYS A 284 -16.48 14.33 16.85
CA LYS A 284 -17.93 14.47 17.01
C LYS A 284 -18.53 13.24 17.73
N PRO A 285 -19.47 13.42 18.68
CA PRO A 285 -19.89 12.37 19.62
C PRO A 285 -20.64 11.20 18.97
N TRP A 286 -21.21 11.41 17.79
CA TRP A 286 -21.91 10.36 17.03
C TRP A 286 -20.98 9.46 16.22
N VAL A 287 -19.70 9.83 16.08
CA VAL A 287 -18.68 9.03 15.39
C VAL A 287 -18.09 8.02 16.37
N THR A 288 -18.10 6.74 16.03
CA THR A 288 -17.55 5.68 16.91
C THR A 288 -16.05 5.45 16.70
N HIS A 289 -15.58 5.60 15.46
CA HIS A 289 -14.18 5.39 15.07
C HIS A 289 -13.83 6.29 13.88
N ALA A 290 -12.53 6.56 13.71
CA ALA A 290 -12.03 7.24 12.52
C ALA A 290 -11.83 6.21 11.40
N SER A 291 -12.59 6.33 10.31
CA SER A 291 -12.47 5.51 9.09
C SER A 291 -11.83 6.38 8.01
N VAL A 292 -10.56 6.14 7.66
CA VAL A 292 -9.76 7.13 6.92
C VAL A 292 -9.17 6.60 5.62
N GLN A 293 -9.09 7.48 4.62
CA GLN A 293 -8.27 7.32 3.42
C GLN A 293 -6.97 8.11 3.57
N THR A 294 -5.85 7.41 3.76
CA THR A 294 -4.52 8.04 3.79
C THR A 294 -3.43 6.99 3.62
N SER A 295 -2.32 7.39 2.97
CA SER A 295 -1.11 6.56 2.89
C SER A 295 -0.01 6.97 3.87
N ASP A 296 -0.27 7.99 4.71
CA ASP A 296 0.60 8.35 5.85
C ASP A 296 0.41 7.34 6.98
N MET A 297 1.19 6.26 6.93
CA MET A 297 1.21 5.25 7.98
C MET A 297 1.95 5.73 9.24
N ALA A 298 2.87 6.69 9.10
CA ALA A 298 3.63 7.23 10.23
C ALA A 298 2.72 8.01 11.19
N GLY A 299 1.63 8.58 10.68
CA GLY A 299 0.64 9.29 11.48
C GLY A 299 -0.18 8.43 12.46
N GLY A 300 -0.08 7.09 12.47
CA GLY A 300 -1.00 6.22 13.21
C GLY A 300 -1.13 6.56 14.70
N VAL A 301 0.00 6.69 15.41
CA VAL A 301 0.02 7.07 16.84
C VAL A 301 -0.56 8.47 17.05
N ARG A 302 -0.21 9.42 16.17
CA ARG A 302 -0.72 10.80 16.20
C ARG A 302 -2.23 10.85 16.01
N TYR A 303 -2.79 10.09 15.06
CA TYR A 303 -4.23 10.04 14.83
C TYR A 303 -4.98 9.45 16.04
N ARG A 304 -4.46 8.38 16.66
CA ARG A 304 -5.04 7.84 17.89
C ARG A 304 -5.05 8.88 19.02
N GLN A 305 -3.95 9.60 19.20
CA GLN A 305 -3.86 10.67 20.20
C GLN A 305 -4.82 11.82 19.91
N GLN A 306 -4.97 12.19 18.64
CA GLN A 306 -5.84 13.28 18.20
C GLN A 306 -7.32 12.96 18.45
N TYR A 307 -7.78 11.75 18.10
CA TYR A 307 -9.21 11.42 18.10
C TYR A 307 -9.70 10.72 19.36
N GLN A 308 -8.80 10.10 20.14
CA GLN A 308 -9.17 9.28 21.31
C GLN A 308 -10.27 8.26 20.98
N LYS A 309 -10.14 7.63 19.80
CA LYS A 309 -11.04 6.63 19.22
C LYS A 309 -10.22 5.62 18.42
N PRO A 310 -10.77 4.43 18.08
CA PRO A 310 -10.09 3.54 17.13
C PRO A 310 -9.86 4.25 15.79
N VAL A 311 -8.71 3.97 15.17
CA VAL A 311 -8.35 4.51 13.85
C VAL A 311 -8.22 3.34 12.88
N VAL A 312 -9.08 3.34 11.87
CA VAL A 312 -9.14 2.33 10.81
C VAL A 312 -8.68 2.98 9.51
N TYR A 313 -7.52 2.57 9.02
CA TYR A 313 -7.05 2.89 7.67
C TYR A 313 -7.84 2.06 6.67
N ASP A 314 -9.09 2.44 6.43
CA ASP A 314 -10.00 1.71 5.55
C ASP A 314 -9.54 1.73 4.09
N GLU A 315 -8.83 2.78 3.68
CA GLU A 315 -8.12 2.83 2.40
C GLU A 315 -6.73 3.44 2.57
N CYS A 316 -5.71 2.61 2.42
CA CYS A 316 -4.31 3.05 2.44
C CYS A 316 -3.64 2.77 1.10
N LYS A 317 -4.32 3.03 -0.02
CA LYS A 317 -4.04 2.51 -1.38
C LYS A 317 -4.15 0.98 -1.48
N TYR A 318 -4.03 0.45 -2.69
CA TYR A 318 -4.24 -0.96 -2.98
C TYR A 318 -3.06 -1.61 -3.70
N GLU A 319 -2.84 -2.88 -3.39
CA GLU A 319 -1.93 -3.74 -4.13
C GLU A 319 -2.46 -3.94 -5.56
N GLY A 320 -1.65 -3.68 -6.58
CA GLY A 320 -2.11 -3.87 -7.95
C GLY A 320 -1.22 -3.20 -8.98
N ASN A 321 -1.74 -3.07 -10.20
CA ASN A 321 -0.99 -2.58 -11.36
C ASN A 321 -1.80 -1.61 -12.25
N ILE A 322 -2.96 -1.12 -11.80
CA ILE A 322 -3.70 -0.07 -12.54
C ILE A 322 -2.86 1.22 -12.59
N PRO A 323 -3.03 2.09 -13.60
CA PRO A 323 -2.20 3.29 -13.76
C PRO A 323 -2.51 4.39 -12.73
N HIS A 324 -3.43 4.16 -11.80
CA HIS A 324 -3.84 5.13 -10.80
C HIS A 324 -2.99 5.01 -9.52
N GLY A 325 -2.51 6.14 -9.00
CA GLY A 325 -1.60 6.18 -7.84
C GLY A 325 -2.17 5.65 -6.51
N TRP A 326 -3.46 5.33 -6.48
CA TRP A 326 -4.16 4.70 -5.36
C TRP A 326 -4.26 3.17 -5.48
N GLY A 327 -3.93 2.55 -6.63
CA GLY A 327 -4.08 1.10 -6.84
C GLY A 327 -2.90 0.43 -7.52
N ASN A 328 -1.70 0.94 -7.27
CA ASN A 328 -0.49 0.52 -7.97
C ASN A 328 0.70 0.25 -7.05
N ILE A 329 0.46 0.00 -5.77
CA ILE A 329 1.54 -0.41 -4.87
C ILE A 329 1.77 -1.92 -4.97
N THR A 330 2.95 -2.34 -4.54
CA THR A 330 3.30 -3.76 -4.49
C THR A 330 2.69 -4.46 -3.28
N ALA A 331 2.60 -5.79 -3.36
CA ALA A 331 2.23 -6.65 -2.25
C ALA A 331 3.05 -6.41 -0.98
N LYS A 332 4.37 -6.23 -1.13
CA LYS A 332 5.29 -5.93 -0.03
C LYS A 332 4.94 -4.63 0.67
N GLN A 333 4.65 -3.57 -0.11
CA GLN A 333 4.20 -2.29 0.44
C GLN A 333 2.85 -2.44 1.17
N MET A 334 1.94 -3.29 0.68
CA MET A 334 0.69 -3.56 1.38
C MET A 334 0.92 -4.28 2.73
N VAL A 335 1.77 -5.31 2.74
CA VAL A 335 2.19 -5.98 3.98
C VAL A 335 2.84 -4.99 4.95
N GLN A 336 3.72 -4.11 4.45
CA GLN A 336 4.37 -3.08 5.25
C GLN A 336 3.36 -2.16 5.95
N ARG A 337 2.28 -1.76 5.25
CA ARG A 337 1.21 -0.93 5.84
C ARG A 337 0.45 -1.68 6.94
N PHE A 338 0.17 -2.95 6.76
CA PHE A 338 -0.49 -3.78 7.77
C PHE A 338 0.35 -3.90 9.06
N TRP A 339 1.67 -4.10 8.92
CA TRP A 339 2.58 -4.13 10.06
C TRP A 339 2.70 -2.76 10.74
N ALA A 340 2.95 -1.68 9.98
CA ALA A 340 3.05 -0.33 10.52
C ALA A 340 1.77 0.12 11.25
N GLY A 341 0.60 -0.09 10.62
CA GLY A 341 -0.70 0.21 11.22
C GLY A 341 -0.96 -0.61 12.48
N THR A 342 -0.65 -1.91 12.45
CA THR A 342 -0.82 -2.80 13.61
C THR A 342 0.08 -2.41 14.78
N VAL A 343 1.36 -2.14 14.54
CA VAL A 343 2.31 -1.76 15.61
C VAL A 343 2.01 -0.38 16.17
N SER A 344 1.42 0.52 15.37
CA SER A 344 0.83 1.80 15.85
C SER A 344 -0.47 1.61 16.66
N GLY A 345 -0.97 0.37 16.73
CA GLY A 345 -2.24 0.00 17.34
C GLY A 345 -3.47 0.57 16.62
N CYS A 346 -3.35 0.84 15.33
CA CYS A 346 -4.45 1.12 14.41
C CYS A 346 -4.89 -0.16 13.69
N TYR A 347 -5.90 -0.04 12.83
CA TYR A 347 -6.44 -1.12 11.99
C TYR A 347 -6.23 -0.79 10.51
N VAL A 348 -6.16 -1.80 9.64
CA VAL A 348 -5.82 -1.60 8.22
C VAL A 348 -6.73 -2.42 7.32
N GLY A 349 -7.31 -1.75 6.32
CA GLY A 349 -8.04 -2.34 5.21
C GLY A 349 -7.13 -2.65 4.04
N HIS A 350 -7.24 -3.88 3.52
CA HIS A 350 -6.63 -4.33 2.28
C HIS A 350 -7.47 -3.90 1.08
N GLY A 351 -6.85 -3.79 -0.09
CA GLY A 351 -7.57 -3.89 -1.36
C GLY A 351 -6.63 -4.27 -2.48
N GLU A 352 -7.21 -4.76 -3.57
CA GLU A 352 -6.49 -5.33 -4.71
C GLU A 352 -7.05 -4.86 -6.05
N THR A 353 -6.15 -4.43 -6.94
CA THR A 353 -6.45 -3.82 -8.24
C THR A 353 -5.54 -4.36 -9.35
N TYR A 354 -5.41 -5.69 -9.44
CA TYR A 354 -4.75 -6.32 -10.59
C TYR A 354 -5.65 -6.30 -11.83
N GLU A 355 -5.17 -5.66 -12.90
CA GLU A 355 -5.81 -5.65 -14.21
C GLU A 355 -6.04 -7.08 -14.71
N HIS A 356 -7.22 -7.28 -15.29
CA HIS A 356 -7.65 -8.55 -15.84
C HIS A 356 -8.33 -8.30 -17.18
N SER A 357 -8.12 -9.17 -18.17
CA SER A 357 -8.65 -9.01 -19.53
C SER A 357 -10.18 -8.92 -19.59
N GLY A 358 -10.87 -9.55 -18.64
CA GLY A 358 -12.31 -9.45 -18.44
C GLY A 358 -12.78 -8.30 -17.55
N ASP A 359 -11.91 -7.35 -17.19
CA ASP A 359 -12.24 -6.23 -16.30
C ASP A 359 -12.74 -6.70 -14.92
N LEU A 360 -12.10 -7.74 -14.34
CA LEU A 360 -12.51 -8.41 -13.11
C LEU A 360 -11.59 -8.07 -11.92
N LEU A 361 -11.66 -6.82 -11.47
CA LEU A 361 -10.84 -6.31 -10.37
C LEU A 361 -11.54 -6.50 -9.03
N TRP A 362 -10.83 -7.07 -8.06
CA TRP A 362 -11.33 -7.38 -6.72
C TRP A 362 -11.93 -6.16 -6.02
N TRP A 363 -11.18 -5.05 -5.94
CA TRP A 363 -11.57 -3.82 -5.26
C TRP A 363 -12.98 -3.32 -5.62
N SER A 364 -13.43 -3.55 -6.86
CA SER A 364 -14.76 -3.14 -7.31
C SER A 364 -15.74 -4.30 -7.37
N LYS A 365 -15.43 -5.33 -8.18
CA LYS A 365 -16.39 -6.38 -8.55
C LYS A 365 -16.27 -7.65 -7.69
N GLY A 366 -15.19 -7.78 -6.94
CA GLY A 366 -14.87 -9.00 -6.21
C GLY A 366 -14.38 -10.12 -7.12
N GLY A 367 -14.81 -11.35 -6.82
CA GLY A 367 -14.33 -12.55 -7.47
C GLY A 367 -13.17 -13.18 -6.76
N VAL A 368 -11.98 -13.14 -7.36
CA VAL A 368 -10.80 -13.88 -6.89
C VAL A 368 -9.66 -12.91 -6.65
N LEU A 369 -9.04 -13.02 -5.47
CA LEU A 369 -7.80 -12.34 -5.13
C LEU A 369 -6.63 -12.97 -5.89
N ARG A 370 -5.76 -12.14 -6.44
CA ARG A 370 -4.60 -12.51 -7.27
C ARG A 370 -3.28 -12.02 -6.69
N GLY A 371 -3.34 -11.17 -5.68
CA GLY A 371 -2.19 -10.60 -5.01
C GLY A 371 -1.49 -11.57 -4.07
N GLU A 372 -0.33 -11.12 -3.62
CA GLU A 372 0.55 -11.87 -2.74
C GLU A 372 0.45 -11.43 -1.28
N SER A 373 -0.15 -10.28 -0.97
CA SER A 373 -0.30 -9.83 0.42
C SER A 373 -1.28 -10.65 1.27
N PRO A 374 -2.40 -11.24 0.77
CA PRO A 374 -3.37 -11.90 1.64
C PRO A 374 -2.79 -13.03 2.52
N PRO A 375 -1.94 -13.95 2.02
CA PRO A 375 -1.29 -14.95 2.87
C PRO A 375 -0.39 -14.33 3.97
N ARG A 376 0.27 -13.20 3.70
CA ARG A 376 1.13 -12.51 4.68
C ARG A 376 0.32 -11.72 5.71
N ILE A 377 -0.83 -11.20 5.32
CA ILE A 377 -1.81 -10.60 6.24
C ILE A 377 -2.39 -11.68 7.16
N ALA A 378 -2.64 -12.89 6.64
CA ALA A 378 -3.02 -14.04 7.46
C ALA A 378 -1.97 -14.36 8.52
N TYR A 379 -0.69 -14.39 8.12
CA TYR A 379 0.42 -14.58 9.05
C TYR A 379 0.47 -13.50 10.13
N LEU A 380 0.30 -12.21 9.79
CA LEU A 380 0.23 -11.16 10.81
C LEU A 380 -0.94 -11.37 11.78
N LYS A 381 -2.12 -11.76 11.26
CA LYS A 381 -3.30 -12.05 12.08
C LYS A 381 -3.03 -13.19 13.07
N GLU A 382 -2.37 -14.26 12.63
CA GLU A 382 -1.93 -15.36 13.50
C GLU A 382 -0.84 -14.91 14.49
N PHE A 383 0.14 -14.14 14.03
CA PHE A 383 1.24 -13.65 14.86
C PHE A 383 0.75 -12.77 16.02
N VAL A 384 -0.25 -11.91 15.78
CA VAL A 384 -0.88 -11.09 16.83
C VAL A 384 -1.46 -11.95 17.96
N GLN A 385 -1.97 -13.15 17.66
CA GLN A 385 -2.50 -14.06 18.69
C GLN A 385 -1.41 -14.66 19.58
N THR A 386 -0.13 -14.53 19.21
CA THR A 386 1.01 -14.99 20.02
C THR A 386 1.53 -13.94 20.99
N MET A 387 1.07 -12.69 20.85
CA MET A 387 1.46 -11.57 21.71
C MET A 387 0.72 -11.65 23.05
N PRO A 388 1.15 -10.90 24.09
CA PRO A 388 0.26 -10.56 25.19
C PRO A 388 -1.04 -9.93 24.66
N ASP A 389 -2.11 -10.01 25.44
CA ASP A 389 -3.40 -9.36 25.13
C ASP A 389 -3.16 -7.96 24.58
N PHE A 390 -3.58 -7.74 23.33
CA PHE A 390 -3.14 -6.60 22.54
C PHE A 390 -3.51 -5.28 23.22
N GLU A 391 -4.64 -5.25 23.92
CA GLU A 391 -5.16 -4.11 24.65
C GLU A 391 -4.24 -3.68 25.80
N THR A 392 -3.41 -4.59 26.31
CA THR A 392 -2.40 -4.30 27.34
C THR A 392 -1.11 -3.69 26.79
N LEU A 393 -0.97 -3.65 25.46
CA LEU A 393 0.20 -3.11 24.78
C LEU A 393 0.01 -1.63 24.44
N GLN A 394 1.08 -0.87 24.59
CA GLN A 394 1.14 0.56 24.29
C GLN A 394 1.93 0.79 23.01
N PRO A 395 1.35 1.42 21.98
CA PRO A 395 2.13 1.87 20.84
C PRO A 395 2.94 3.11 21.23
N ILE A 396 4.23 3.06 20.94
CA ILE A 396 5.19 4.15 21.04
C ILE A 396 6.00 4.18 19.74
N GLY A 397 6.65 5.29 19.41
CA GLY A 397 7.41 5.38 18.16
C GLY A 397 7.60 6.81 17.71
N ASP A 398 8.06 6.96 16.46
CA ASP A 398 8.23 8.24 15.81
C ASP A 398 7.45 8.33 14.48
N ASP A 399 7.16 9.55 14.07
CA ASP A 399 6.56 9.87 12.76
C ASP A 399 7.60 9.70 11.61
N GLN A 400 8.70 8.96 11.83
CA GLN A 400 9.81 8.74 10.89
C GLN A 400 9.94 7.26 10.50
N GLY A 401 8.91 6.44 10.76
CA GLY A 401 8.84 5.05 10.31
C GLY A 401 9.46 4.01 11.27
N CYS A 402 9.70 4.36 12.54
CA CYS A 402 10.00 3.40 13.60
C CYS A 402 8.80 3.24 14.53
N TYR A 403 8.19 2.07 14.48
CA TYR A 403 6.99 1.72 15.24
C TYR A 403 7.36 0.73 16.34
N ILE A 404 6.87 0.94 17.56
CA ILE A 404 7.13 0.05 18.69
C ILE A 404 5.82 -0.21 19.43
N LEU A 405 5.44 -1.47 19.58
CA LEU A 405 4.31 -1.88 20.40
C LEU A 405 4.87 -2.59 21.63
N THR A 406 4.59 -2.09 22.84
CA THR A 406 5.27 -2.57 24.05
C THR A 406 4.38 -2.70 25.27
N LYS A 407 4.72 -3.67 26.12
CA LYS A 407 4.39 -3.69 27.53
C LYS A 407 5.71 -3.59 28.30
N PRO A 408 6.06 -2.43 28.88
CA PRO A 408 7.37 -2.20 29.44
C PRO A 408 7.79 -3.29 30.45
N GLY A 409 8.99 -3.85 30.26
CA GLY A 409 9.49 -4.94 31.09
C GLY A 409 9.06 -6.34 30.66
N GLU A 410 8.02 -6.48 29.83
CA GLU A 410 7.43 -7.78 29.47
C GLU A 410 7.52 -8.10 27.98
N TYR A 411 7.30 -7.12 27.11
CA TYR A 411 7.19 -7.35 25.68
C TYR A 411 7.51 -6.10 24.85
N TYR A 412 8.24 -6.26 23.76
CA TYR A 412 8.48 -5.22 22.77
C TYR A 412 8.38 -5.84 21.38
N LEU A 413 7.62 -5.21 20.50
CA LEU A 413 7.62 -5.50 19.07
C LEU A 413 8.00 -4.23 18.34
N ILE A 414 9.11 -4.27 17.63
CA ILE A 414 9.70 -3.13 16.94
C ILE A 414 9.60 -3.39 15.45
N TYR A 415 9.12 -2.42 14.68
CA TYR A 415 9.03 -2.50 13.23
C TYR A 415 9.58 -1.23 12.60
N ALA A 416 10.50 -1.38 11.66
CA ALA A 416 11.04 -0.27 10.89
C ALA A 416 10.81 -0.53 9.40
N THR A 417 10.28 0.48 8.71
CA THR A 417 9.99 0.40 7.27
C THR A 417 11.25 0.56 6.42
N GLU A 418 12.30 1.15 7.01
CA GLU A 418 13.59 1.37 6.36
C GLU A 418 14.75 1.04 7.32
N PRO A 419 15.94 0.69 6.78
CA PRO A 419 17.10 0.42 7.60
C PRO A 419 17.49 1.63 8.46
N ARG A 420 17.56 1.43 9.78
CA ARG A 420 17.92 2.51 10.72
C ARG A 420 18.47 1.97 12.03
N THR A 421 19.14 2.86 12.77
CA THR A 421 19.52 2.59 14.15
C THR A 421 18.32 2.79 15.06
N ILE A 422 18.03 1.78 15.88
CA ILE A 422 16.93 1.76 16.84
C ILE A 422 17.51 1.77 18.25
N ARG A 423 16.90 2.57 19.12
CA ARG A 423 17.23 2.68 20.54
C ARG A 423 15.99 2.36 21.36
N VAL A 424 16.12 1.42 22.29
CA VAL A 424 15.05 1.01 23.20
C VAL A 424 15.59 0.86 24.61
N ASN A 425 14.81 1.25 25.61
CA ASN A 425 15.14 1.01 27.01
C ASN A 425 14.43 -0.25 27.51
N LEU A 426 15.21 -1.23 27.98
CA LEU A 426 14.74 -2.53 28.45
C LEU A 426 14.88 -2.62 29.98
N PRO A 427 13.81 -2.35 30.75
CA PRO A 427 13.86 -2.32 32.21
C PRO A 427 13.93 -3.74 32.79
N GLY A 428 14.24 -3.84 34.09
CA GLY A 428 14.35 -5.12 34.79
C GLY A 428 15.80 -5.58 34.95
N ASP A 429 15.97 -6.82 35.39
CA ASP A 429 17.25 -7.42 35.80
C ASP A 429 17.64 -8.65 34.95
N ARG A 430 16.78 -9.04 34.01
CA ARG A 430 16.97 -10.23 33.16
C ARG A 430 17.21 -9.82 31.70
N PRO A 431 18.12 -10.49 30.98
CA PRO A 431 18.29 -10.29 29.55
C PRO A 431 17.01 -10.56 28.77
N TYR A 432 16.95 -10.03 27.55
CA TYR A 432 15.85 -10.18 26.60
C TYR A 432 16.28 -11.06 25.44
N LYS A 433 15.46 -12.07 25.09
CA LYS A 433 15.52 -12.76 23.80
C LYS A 433 15.18 -11.77 22.71
N ILE A 434 15.91 -11.81 21.60
CA ILE A 434 15.61 -11.05 20.40
C ILE A 434 15.27 -12.04 19.29
N ASP A 435 14.04 -11.96 18.80
CA ASP A 435 13.56 -12.69 17.64
C ASP A 435 13.32 -11.72 16.49
N GLY A 436 13.88 -12.05 15.34
CA GLY A 436 13.64 -11.37 14.08
C GLY A 436 12.46 -11.99 13.36
N ILE A 437 11.57 -11.17 12.83
CA ILE A 437 10.40 -11.63 12.07
C ILE A 437 10.54 -11.12 10.64
N ASP A 438 10.83 -12.04 9.73
CA ASP A 438 10.72 -11.81 8.30
C ASP A 438 9.24 -11.77 7.94
N THR A 439 8.72 -10.56 7.78
CA THR A 439 7.29 -10.34 7.58
C THR A 439 6.80 -10.82 6.21
N TRP A 440 7.71 -10.95 5.23
CA TRP A 440 7.36 -11.35 3.86
C TRP A 440 7.42 -12.87 3.68
N ASN A 441 8.49 -13.49 4.19
CA ASN A 441 8.68 -14.94 4.16
C ASN A 441 8.02 -15.65 5.35
N MET A 442 7.40 -14.90 6.27
CA MET A 442 6.61 -15.41 7.39
C MET A 442 7.42 -16.33 8.30
N LYS A 443 8.66 -15.91 8.62
CA LYS A 443 9.63 -16.71 9.35
C LYS A 443 10.17 -15.95 10.57
N VAL A 444 10.22 -16.64 11.70
CA VAL A 444 10.92 -16.16 12.89
C VAL A 444 12.35 -16.70 12.90
N VAL A 445 13.32 -15.83 13.18
CA VAL A 445 14.74 -16.17 13.28
C VAL A 445 15.31 -15.69 14.62
N PRO A 446 16.05 -16.54 15.35
CA PRO A 446 16.61 -16.11 16.63
C PRO A 446 17.80 -15.18 16.37
N ILE A 447 17.68 -13.90 16.72
CA ILE A 447 18.74 -12.90 16.47
C ILE A 447 19.78 -12.94 17.58
N GLY A 448 19.35 -13.03 18.84
CA GLY A 448 20.28 -13.09 19.97
C GLY A 448 19.68 -12.66 21.29
N THR A 449 20.49 -11.97 22.10
CA THR A 449 20.16 -11.54 23.46
C THR A 449 20.54 -10.06 23.67
N ALA A 450 19.62 -9.26 24.21
CA ALA A 450 19.90 -7.91 24.70
C ALA A 450 20.03 -7.90 26.23
N GLN A 451 20.95 -7.11 26.77
CA GLN A 451 21.05 -6.88 28.21
C GLN A 451 20.03 -5.81 28.66
N PRO A 452 19.59 -5.81 29.93
CA PRO A 452 18.80 -4.72 30.49
C PRO A 452 19.51 -3.37 30.37
N GLY A 453 18.70 -2.31 30.30
CA GLY A 453 19.14 -0.92 30.12
C GLY A 453 18.93 -0.41 28.71
N GLU A 454 19.71 0.60 28.33
CA GLU A 454 19.66 1.15 26.98
C GLU A 454 20.27 0.16 25.99
N TYR A 455 19.47 -0.28 25.04
CA TYR A 455 19.89 -1.16 23.95
C TYR A 455 19.80 -0.44 22.61
N VAL A 456 20.89 -0.50 21.85
CA VAL A 456 21.01 0.13 20.53
C VAL A 456 21.40 -0.94 19.53
N PHE A 457 20.63 -1.06 18.46
CA PHE A 457 20.94 -1.98 17.36
C PHE A 457 20.56 -1.36 16.03
N SER A 458 21.14 -1.87 14.95
CA SER A 458 20.80 -1.45 13.60
C SER A 458 19.81 -2.45 13.00
N ALA A 459 18.62 -1.98 12.67
CA ALA A 459 17.68 -2.71 11.83
C ALA A 459 18.17 -2.55 10.39
N HIS A 460 18.71 -3.60 9.81
CA HIS A 460 19.35 -3.53 8.50
C HIS A 460 18.45 -3.97 7.33
N LEU A 461 17.40 -4.76 7.63
CA LEU A 461 16.43 -5.22 6.64
C LEU A 461 15.19 -4.30 6.67
N PRO A 462 14.73 -3.79 5.52
CA PRO A 462 13.37 -3.28 5.43
C PRO A 462 12.38 -4.42 5.66
N ASP A 463 11.18 -4.09 6.14
CA ASP A 463 10.08 -5.04 6.32
C ASP A 463 10.39 -6.21 7.27
N PHE A 464 11.19 -5.95 8.28
CA PHE A 464 11.59 -6.92 9.29
C PHE A 464 11.24 -6.40 10.68
N ALA A 465 10.49 -7.19 11.46
CA ALA A 465 10.15 -6.83 12.83
C ALA A 465 11.12 -7.50 13.82
N TYR A 466 11.23 -6.93 15.02
CA TYR A 466 12.06 -7.46 16.11
C TYR A 466 11.19 -7.58 17.35
N GLN A 467 11.03 -8.80 17.85
CA GLN A 467 10.34 -9.10 19.10
C GLN A 467 11.38 -9.27 20.22
N LEU A 468 11.20 -8.57 21.33
CA LEU A 468 12.03 -8.70 22.52
C LEU A 468 11.19 -9.11 23.73
N ILE A 469 11.58 -10.21 24.38
CA ILE A 469 10.89 -10.80 25.53
C ILE A 469 11.93 -11.19 26.59
N PRO A 470 11.75 -10.86 27.88
CA PRO A 470 12.69 -11.23 28.92
C PRO A 470 12.79 -12.75 29.04
N TYR A 471 14.00 -13.27 29.26
CA TYR A 471 14.19 -14.69 29.59
C TYR A 471 13.49 -15.03 30.90
N GLN A 472 12.85 -16.21 30.97
CA GLN A 472 12.26 -16.71 32.20
C GLN A 472 13.33 -17.18 33.20
N PRO A 473 13.06 -17.22 34.51
CA PRO A 473 14.03 -17.71 35.48
C PRO A 473 14.44 -19.16 35.16
N GLY A 474 15.74 -19.40 35.04
CA GLY A 474 16.28 -20.72 34.66
C GLY A 474 16.23 -21.04 33.16
N GLU A 475 15.67 -20.15 32.33
CA GLU A 475 15.76 -20.27 30.88
C GLU A 475 17.21 -20.08 30.43
N LYS A 476 17.68 -20.93 29.53
CA LYS A 476 19.05 -20.88 29.01
C LYS A 476 19.17 -19.72 28.01
N ILE A 477 20.24 -18.94 28.15
CA ILE A 477 20.53 -17.79 27.30
C ILE A 477 21.06 -18.25 25.94
N ARG A 478 20.53 -17.71 24.84
CA ARG A 478 21.04 -17.96 23.48
C ARG A 478 22.50 -17.53 23.37
N PRO A 479 23.31 -18.21 22.55
CA PRO A 479 24.67 -17.75 22.27
C PRO A 479 24.65 -16.34 21.67
N GLU A 480 25.78 -15.65 21.74
CA GLU A 480 26.01 -14.43 20.96
C GLU A 480 26.44 -14.84 19.55
N SER A 481 26.02 -14.10 18.53
CA SER A 481 26.54 -14.23 17.17
C SER A 481 26.96 -12.85 16.69
N LYS A 482 28.22 -12.73 16.29
CA LYS A 482 28.77 -11.47 15.76
C LYS A 482 29.60 -11.74 14.53
N ALA A 483 29.06 -11.40 13.38
CA ALA A 483 29.75 -11.42 12.11
C ALA A 483 30.43 -10.06 11.86
N SER A 484 31.56 -10.11 11.16
CA SER A 484 32.24 -8.94 10.62
C SER A 484 32.87 -9.29 9.27
N SER A 485 33.12 -8.28 8.45
CA SER A 485 33.87 -8.40 7.20
C SER A 485 34.92 -7.28 7.10
N ASP A 486 35.96 -7.53 6.30
CA ASP A 486 36.97 -6.52 5.96
C ASP A 486 36.41 -5.41 5.05
N ILE A 487 35.53 -5.77 4.13
CA ILE A 487 34.79 -4.87 3.25
C ILE A 487 33.33 -5.32 3.09
N THR A 488 32.44 -4.41 2.71
CA THR A 488 31.03 -4.70 2.41
C THR A 488 30.62 -4.27 1.01
N GLU A 489 31.54 -3.70 0.23
CA GLU A 489 31.30 -3.26 -1.14
C GLU A 489 32.58 -3.38 -1.97
N GLY A 490 32.42 -3.67 -3.27
CA GLY A 490 33.50 -3.65 -4.26
C GLY A 490 33.11 -4.35 -5.55
N HIS A 491 33.96 -4.28 -6.57
CA HIS A 491 33.69 -4.82 -7.89
C HIS A 491 33.88 -6.34 -7.98
N ALA A 492 33.01 -7.02 -8.74
CA ALA A 492 33.16 -8.43 -9.07
C ALA A 492 34.42 -8.69 -9.93
N PRO A 493 35.17 -9.81 -9.72
CA PRO A 493 35.02 -10.73 -8.59
C PRO A 493 35.49 -10.10 -7.28
N LEU A 494 34.60 -10.04 -6.29
CA LEU A 494 34.88 -9.41 -4.99
C LEU A 494 35.25 -10.48 -3.98
N THR A 495 36.48 -10.41 -3.46
CA THR A 495 36.92 -11.31 -2.39
C THR A 495 36.77 -10.63 -1.04
N ILE A 496 36.04 -11.26 -0.13
CA ILE A 496 35.78 -10.74 1.22
C ILE A 496 36.29 -11.75 2.25
N SER A 497 36.93 -11.23 3.29
CA SER A 497 37.33 -12.00 4.47
C SER A 497 36.31 -11.76 5.57
N PHE A 498 35.61 -12.83 5.97
CA PHE A 498 34.66 -12.77 7.08
C PHE A 498 35.31 -13.26 8.37
N ALA A 499 34.83 -12.77 9.49
CA ALA A 499 35.25 -13.21 10.81
C ALA A 499 34.07 -13.29 11.78
N SER A 500 34.04 -14.38 12.55
CA SER A 500 33.19 -14.51 13.73
C SER A 500 33.93 -13.94 14.94
N ALA A 501 33.42 -12.85 15.52
CA ALA A 501 33.94 -12.29 16.77
C ALA A 501 33.36 -13.01 18.01
N THR A 502 32.69 -14.15 17.79
CA THR A 502 32.09 -14.95 18.83
C THR A 502 33.18 -15.73 19.57
N MET A 503 33.24 -15.65 20.90
CA MET A 503 34.16 -16.49 21.67
C MET A 503 33.78 -17.97 21.50
N ALA A 504 34.46 -18.67 20.59
CA ALA A 504 34.25 -20.09 20.32
C ALA A 504 34.48 -20.89 21.61
N THR A 505 33.39 -21.24 22.30
CA THR A 505 33.43 -22.26 23.35
C THR A 505 33.46 -23.63 22.69
N LYS A 506 33.96 -24.64 23.41
CA LYS A 506 34.28 -25.98 22.85
C LYS A 506 33.08 -26.70 22.20
N ASP A 507 31.85 -26.23 22.46
CA ASP A 507 30.60 -26.85 22.02
C ASP A 507 29.78 -25.99 21.04
N GLN A 508 30.35 -24.92 20.46
CA GLN A 508 29.66 -24.07 19.48
C GLN A 508 29.89 -24.54 18.03
N LYS A 509 28.82 -24.54 17.23
CA LYS A 509 28.84 -24.74 15.78
C LYS A 509 28.59 -23.42 15.08
N LEU A 510 29.38 -23.14 14.04
CA LEU A 510 29.23 -21.97 13.18
C LEU A 510 28.74 -22.42 11.81
N GLU A 511 27.83 -21.66 11.24
CA GLU A 511 27.36 -21.84 9.86
C GLU A 511 27.19 -20.47 9.22
N TRP A 512 27.97 -20.21 8.18
CA TRP A 512 27.87 -19.07 7.30
C TRP A 512 27.03 -19.45 6.09
N ASP A 513 26.08 -18.59 5.71
CA ASP A 513 25.46 -18.56 4.39
C ASP A 513 25.84 -17.23 3.75
N PHE A 514 26.54 -17.26 2.62
CA PHE A 514 27.01 -16.05 1.94
C PHE A 514 25.94 -15.38 1.08
N GLY A 515 24.74 -15.94 1.00
CA GLY A 515 23.60 -15.40 0.25
C GLY A 515 23.63 -15.72 -1.25
N ASP A 516 24.62 -16.46 -1.72
CA ASP A 516 24.78 -16.92 -3.11
C ASP A 516 24.64 -18.44 -3.28
N GLY A 517 24.16 -19.11 -2.22
CA GLY A 517 24.00 -20.57 -2.15
C GLY A 517 25.24 -21.31 -1.67
N ILE A 518 26.34 -20.61 -1.38
CA ILE A 518 27.55 -21.18 -0.78
C ILE A 518 27.53 -20.98 0.73
N THR A 519 27.92 -22.01 1.47
CA THR A 519 28.00 -21.99 2.93
C THR A 519 29.40 -22.34 3.42
N SER A 520 29.70 -22.01 4.68
CA SER A 520 30.95 -22.40 5.35
C SER A 520 30.75 -22.64 6.84
N ILE A 521 31.57 -23.50 7.43
CA ILE A 521 31.62 -23.75 8.88
C ILE A 521 32.91 -23.22 9.53
N GLU A 522 33.76 -22.54 8.74
CA GLU A 522 35.00 -21.96 9.23
C GLU A 522 34.75 -20.73 10.11
N SER A 523 35.63 -20.48 11.08
CA SER A 523 35.52 -19.29 11.93
C SER A 523 35.84 -18.00 11.18
N ASN A 524 36.76 -18.05 10.21
CA ASN A 524 37.20 -16.91 9.41
C ASN A 524 37.24 -17.29 7.91
N PRO A 525 36.09 -17.52 7.28
CA PRO A 525 36.07 -17.93 5.89
C PRO A 525 36.44 -16.79 4.96
N ARG A 526 37.06 -17.13 3.83
CA ARG A 526 37.27 -16.23 2.70
C ARG A 526 36.34 -16.62 1.58
N HIS A 527 35.53 -15.68 1.10
CA HIS A 527 34.53 -15.94 0.07
C HIS A 527 34.75 -15.03 -1.14
N ILE A 528 34.41 -15.51 -2.33
CA ILE A 528 34.56 -14.77 -3.59
C ILE A 528 33.20 -14.68 -4.28
N TYR A 529 32.65 -13.48 -4.34
CA TYR A 529 31.46 -13.19 -5.13
C TYR A 529 31.86 -12.95 -6.58
N GLN A 530 31.55 -13.93 -7.45
CA GLN A 530 31.86 -13.87 -8.88
C GLN A 530 30.90 -12.94 -9.65
N THR A 531 29.68 -12.81 -9.16
CA THR A 531 28.61 -12.05 -9.81
C THR A 531 28.30 -10.82 -8.96
N TYR A 532 28.02 -9.71 -9.64
CA TYR A 532 27.51 -8.52 -8.98
C TYR A 532 26.09 -8.75 -8.44
N GLY A 533 25.74 -8.03 -7.37
CA GLY A 533 24.46 -8.19 -6.69
C GLY A 533 24.56 -7.82 -5.22
N GLN A 534 23.39 -7.74 -4.58
CA GLN A 534 23.29 -7.55 -3.15
C GLN A 534 23.10 -8.90 -2.47
N TYR A 535 23.97 -9.22 -1.52
CA TYR A 535 23.98 -10.47 -0.79
C TYR A 535 23.74 -10.22 0.70
N THR A 536 22.86 -11.00 1.30
CA THR A 536 22.67 -11.04 2.76
C THR A 536 23.47 -12.21 3.29
N VAL A 537 24.59 -11.91 3.95
CA VAL A 537 25.44 -12.91 4.60
C VAL A 537 24.89 -13.18 5.98
N THR A 538 24.67 -14.43 6.36
CA THR A 538 24.22 -14.78 7.70
C THR A 538 25.24 -15.68 8.39
N LEU A 539 25.51 -15.40 9.67
CA LEU A 539 26.24 -16.27 10.57
C LEU A 539 25.26 -16.82 11.60
N THR A 540 25.04 -18.13 11.57
CA THR A 540 24.32 -18.87 12.60
C THR A 540 25.33 -19.48 13.58
N VAL A 541 25.17 -19.18 14.87
CA VAL A 541 25.91 -19.82 15.95
C VAL A 541 24.96 -20.71 16.73
N THR A 542 25.29 -21.99 16.91
CA THR A 542 24.51 -22.94 17.71
C THR A 542 25.35 -23.47 18.87
N ASP A 543 24.84 -23.43 20.09
CA ASP A 543 25.54 -23.93 21.28
C ASP A 543 25.31 -25.44 21.53
N GLY A 544 26.02 -26.00 22.52
CA GLY A 544 25.87 -27.41 22.91
C GLY A 544 24.50 -27.79 23.47
N ASN A 545 23.63 -26.82 23.76
CA ASN A 545 22.25 -27.03 24.18
C ASN A 545 21.26 -27.01 23.00
N GLY A 546 21.74 -26.74 21.78
CA GLY A 546 20.91 -26.61 20.59
C GLY A 546 20.24 -25.24 20.43
N LEU A 547 20.61 -24.24 21.23
CA LEU A 547 20.13 -22.87 21.06
C LEU A 547 20.97 -22.17 20.00
N SER A 548 20.32 -21.36 19.17
CA SER A 548 20.99 -20.61 18.11
C SER A 548 20.74 -19.11 18.17
N SER A 549 21.65 -18.37 17.54
CA SER A 549 21.53 -16.95 17.24
C SER A 549 22.06 -16.68 15.83
N ILE A 550 21.49 -15.67 15.15
CA ILE A 550 21.79 -15.31 13.78
C ILE A 550 22.18 -13.84 13.72
N ASN A 551 23.31 -13.55 13.08
CA ASN A 551 23.71 -12.19 12.73
C ASN A 551 23.85 -12.06 11.21
N ALA A 552 23.41 -10.94 10.65
CA ALA A 552 23.43 -10.70 9.20
C ALA A 552 24.32 -9.50 8.83
N LEU A 553 25.00 -9.59 7.69
CA LEU A 553 25.76 -8.52 7.03
C LEU A 553 25.25 -8.34 5.60
N PHE A 554 25.40 -7.13 5.06
CA PHE A 554 25.06 -6.82 3.67
C PHE A 554 26.33 -6.62 2.88
N VAL A 555 26.42 -7.31 1.76
CA VAL A 555 27.50 -7.19 0.80
C VAL A 555 26.94 -6.70 -0.52
N ASN A 556 27.42 -5.56 -0.99
CA ASN A 556 27.07 -4.99 -2.29
C ASN A 556 28.21 -5.23 -3.29
N VAL A 557 28.05 -6.21 -4.16
CA VAL A 557 29.04 -6.49 -5.20
C VAL A 557 28.68 -5.69 -6.44
N LEU A 558 29.54 -4.76 -6.82
CA LEU A 558 29.39 -3.89 -7.99
C LEU A 558 29.74 -4.68 -9.28
N PRO A 559 29.16 -4.32 -10.44
CA PRO A 559 29.53 -4.88 -11.74
C PRO A 559 31.04 -4.74 -12.00
N SER A 560 31.65 -5.69 -12.70
CA SER A 560 33.09 -5.67 -12.98
C SER A 560 33.52 -4.40 -13.73
N ILE A 561 34.72 -3.90 -13.42
CA ILE A 561 35.34 -2.79 -14.16
C ILE A 561 35.90 -3.34 -15.49
N PRO A 562 35.70 -2.66 -16.63
CA PRO A 562 36.36 -3.01 -17.89
C PRO A 562 37.88 -3.06 -17.73
N ILE A 563 38.52 -4.12 -18.23
CA ILE A 563 39.97 -4.39 -18.01
C ILE A 563 40.86 -3.28 -18.58
N ASP A 564 40.37 -2.52 -19.56
CA ASP A 564 41.12 -1.55 -20.34
C ASP A 564 40.68 -0.10 -20.13
N PHE A 565 39.83 0.22 -19.15
CA PHE A 565 39.24 1.56 -19.02
C PHE A 565 40.28 2.69 -18.87
N ASP A 566 41.42 2.41 -18.26
CA ASP A 566 42.53 3.36 -18.08
C ASP A 566 43.41 3.52 -19.33
N SER A 567 43.26 2.64 -20.32
CA SER A 567 44.03 2.64 -21.57
C SER A 567 43.54 3.69 -22.58
N TYR A 568 42.30 4.18 -22.42
CA TYR A 568 41.71 5.19 -23.29
C TYR A 568 42.18 6.59 -22.92
N SER A 569 42.65 7.34 -23.91
CA SER A 569 43.11 8.73 -23.78
C SER A 569 42.13 9.77 -24.34
N LYS A 570 40.97 9.33 -24.83
CA LYS A 570 39.94 10.19 -25.45
C LYS A 570 38.54 9.73 -25.09
N PHE A 571 37.59 10.67 -25.18
CA PHE A 571 36.16 10.37 -25.05
C PHE A 571 35.70 9.31 -26.08
N PRO A 572 35.00 8.25 -25.64
CA PRO A 572 34.21 8.18 -24.41
C PRO A 572 34.88 7.45 -23.24
N GLY A 573 36.17 7.13 -23.35
CA GLY A 573 36.94 6.52 -22.26
C GLY A 573 36.70 5.02 -22.04
N CYS A 574 35.74 4.41 -22.73
CA CYS A 574 35.54 2.96 -22.79
C CYS A 574 34.51 2.62 -23.89
N ASN A 575 34.75 1.53 -24.64
CA ASN A 575 33.82 1.03 -25.66
C ASN A 575 32.91 -0.10 -25.15
N GLU A 576 33.31 -0.82 -24.10
CA GLU A 576 32.51 -1.92 -23.55
C GLU A 576 31.12 -1.43 -23.15
N GLY A 577 30.08 -2.10 -23.65
CA GLY A 577 28.68 -1.77 -23.38
C GLY A 577 28.19 -0.43 -23.94
N LEU A 578 28.97 0.23 -24.81
CA LEU A 578 28.57 1.49 -25.44
C LEU A 578 27.39 1.24 -26.40
N LEU A 579 26.31 2.00 -26.23
CA LEU A 579 25.09 1.91 -27.03
C LEU A 579 24.84 3.13 -27.91
N PHE A 580 25.29 4.30 -27.45
CA PHE A 580 25.20 5.55 -28.19
C PHE A 580 26.41 6.42 -27.87
N ARG A 581 26.95 7.10 -28.88
CA ARG A 581 28.02 8.08 -28.73
C ARG A 581 27.80 9.27 -29.64
N TRP A 582 27.99 10.47 -29.08
CA TRP A 582 28.08 11.72 -29.83
C TRP A 582 29.28 12.55 -29.36
N ALA A 583 30.23 12.79 -30.27
CA ALA A 583 31.51 13.45 -29.97
C ALA A 583 31.91 14.55 -30.97
N GLY A 584 31.08 14.88 -31.97
CA GLY A 584 31.52 15.76 -33.07
C GLY A 584 30.87 15.44 -34.41
N GLU A 585 30.65 16.45 -35.26
CA GLU A 585 30.40 16.21 -36.70
C GLU A 585 31.67 15.75 -37.43
N ASN A 586 32.85 16.12 -36.91
CA ASN A 586 34.16 15.78 -37.48
C ASN A 586 34.82 14.58 -36.79
N VAL A 587 34.09 13.89 -35.91
CA VAL A 587 34.56 12.70 -35.19
C VAL A 587 33.64 11.55 -35.56
N GLU A 588 34.22 10.38 -35.81
CA GLU A 588 33.47 9.19 -36.16
C GLU A 588 32.62 8.73 -34.97
N ASN A 589 31.29 8.88 -35.04
CA ASN A 589 30.32 8.50 -33.99
C ASN A 589 29.89 7.03 -34.11
N ILE A 590 30.85 6.13 -34.36
CA ILE A 590 30.58 4.69 -34.49
C ILE A 590 30.52 4.03 -33.11
N VAL A 591 29.56 3.12 -32.94
CA VAL A 591 29.42 2.25 -31.77
C VAL A 591 29.89 0.83 -32.14
N PRO A 592 31.07 0.37 -31.68
CA PRO A 592 31.64 -0.92 -32.10
C PRO A 592 30.92 -2.16 -31.57
N GLU A 593 30.28 -2.06 -30.41
CA GLU A 593 29.67 -3.20 -29.69
C GLU A 593 28.33 -3.66 -30.29
N ILE A 594 27.78 -2.93 -31.27
CA ILE A 594 26.55 -3.30 -31.99
C ILE A 594 26.94 -3.97 -33.31
N SER A 595 26.33 -5.13 -33.59
CA SER A 595 26.62 -5.96 -34.77
C SER A 595 26.76 -5.15 -36.06
N GLY A 596 27.97 -5.10 -36.61
CA GLY A 596 28.30 -4.42 -37.87
C GLY A 596 28.87 -3.01 -37.74
N GLY A 597 28.95 -2.45 -36.53
CA GLY A 597 29.40 -1.07 -36.29
C GLY A 597 28.40 -0.07 -36.84
N TYR A 598 27.63 0.59 -35.97
CA TYR A 598 26.61 1.56 -36.39
C TYR A 598 27.10 2.99 -36.19
N SER A 599 26.93 3.86 -37.19
CA SER A 599 27.18 5.30 -37.07
C SER A 599 25.98 5.99 -36.45
N CYS A 600 26.12 6.53 -35.24
CA CYS A 600 25.11 7.36 -34.61
C CYS A 600 25.07 8.76 -35.23
N GLN A 601 23.89 9.17 -35.70
CA GLN A 601 23.63 10.52 -36.21
C GLN A 601 22.51 11.15 -35.40
N VAL A 602 22.37 12.47 -35.49
CA VAL A 602 21.26 13.18 -34.84
C VAL A 602 20.51 14.07 -35.84
N SER A 603 19.21 14.20 -35.67
CA SER A 603 18.35 15.05 -36.50
C SER A 603 17.81 16.22 -35.69
N PRO A 604 17.98 17.48 -36.16
CA PRO A 604 17.46 18.65 -35.46
C PRO A 604 15.94 18.75 -35.58
N ARG A 605 15.28 19.23 -34.52
CA ARG A 605 13.86 19.59 -34.48
C ARG A 605 13.68 20.86 -33.66
N GLY A 606 13.08 21.89 -34.25
CA GLY A 606 12.91 23.19 -33.60
C GLY A 606 14.16 24.07 -33.70
N GLU A 607 14.31 25.02 -32.78
CA GLU A 607 15.40 26.00 -32.74
C GLU A 607 16.64 25.42 -32.05
N VAL A 608 17.39 24.63 -32.82
CA VAL A 608 18.62 23.96 -32.39
C VAL A 608 19.72 24.10 -33.46
N SER A 609 20.98 24.10 -33.02
CA SER A 609 22.14 24.11 -33.94
C SER A 609 23.31 23.30 -33.39
N ILE A 610 24.15 22.78 -34.28
CA ILE A 610 25.38 22.07 -33.94
C ILE A 610 26.55 22.86 -34.51
N ASN A 611 27.59 23.10 -33.71
CA ASN A 611 28.80 23.75 -34.20
C ASN A 611 29.82 22.72 -34.74
N ARG A 612 30.92 23.19 -35.34
CA ARG A 612 31.96 22.31 -35.92
C ARG A 612 32.65 21.38 -34.91
N ALA A 613 32.60 21.71 -33.62
CA ALA A 613 33.10 20.87 -32.54
C ALA A 613 32.08 19.81 -32.08
N GLY A 614 30.86 19.82 -32.64
CA GLY A 614 29.76 18.92 -32.27
C GLY A 614 28.97 19.37 -31.06
N GLU A 615 29.16 20.59 -30.58
CA GLU A 615 28.39 21.11 -29.44
C GLU A 615 26.98 21.47 -29.92
N MET A 616 25.99 20.85 -29.30
CA MET A 616 24.58 21.09 -29.55
C MET A 616 24.13 22.31 -28.76
N THR A 617 23.72 23.39 -29.44
CA THR A 617 23.05 24.53 -28.82
C THR A 617 21.54 24.36 -28.96
N ILE A 618 20.83 24.34 -27.84
CA ILE A 618 19.38 24.15 -27.76
C ILE A 618 18.75 25.43 -27.20
N THR A 619 17.89 26.07 -28.00
CA THR A 619 17.12 27.27 -27.59
C THR A 619 15.65 26.94 -27.40
N ASP A 620 15.04 26.26 -28.37
CA ASP A 620 13.68 25.72 -28.23
C ASP A 620 13.44 24.55 -29.19
N GLY A 621 13.78 23.34 -28.74
CA GLY A 621 13.68 22.15 -29.57
C GLY A 621 14.53 21.00 -29.05
N ALA A 622 14.77 20.01 -29.91
CA ALA A 622 15.58 18.84 -29.58
C ALA A 622 16.41 18.33 -30.75
N PHE A 623 17.41 17.52 -30.42
CA PHE A 623 18.05 16.59 -31.34
C PHE A 623 17.51 15.19 -31.11
N LEU A 624 17.07 14.51 -32.16
CA LEU A 624 16.64 13.12 -32.10
C LEU A 624 17.81 12.23 -32.50
N ALA A 625 18.11 11.21 -31.70
CA ALA A 625 19.10 10.20 -32.06
C ALA A 625 18.54 9.31 -33.19
N ASN A 626 19.25 9.27 -34.31
CA ASN A 626 19.01 8.32 -35.38
C ASN A 626 19.72 7.02 -34.98
N MET A 627 18.99 6.15 -34.29
CA MET A 627 19.45 4.83 -33.87
C MET A 627 18.28 3.87 -33.72
N ASP A 628 18.58 2.58 -33.74
CA ASP A 628 17.62 1.56 -33.34
C ASP A 628 17.50 1.52 -31.80
N THR A 629 16.37 1.97 -31.28
CA THR A 629 16.13 2.01 -29.84
C THR A 629 15.68 0.66 -29.27
N GLU A 630 15.31 -0.32 -30.11
CA GLU A 630 15.09 -1.70 -29.64
C GLU A 630 16.41 -2.31 -29.18
N THR A 631 17.50 -2.11 -29.92
CA THR A 631 18.84 -2.56 -29.50
C THR A 631 19.24 -1.94 -28.15
N LEU A 632 18.97 -0.65 -27.93
CA LEU A 632 19.22 0.00 -26.63
C LEU A 632 18.41 -0.67 -25.51
N VAL A 633 17.12 -0.86 -25.73
CA VAL A 633 16.21 -1.45 -24.73
C VAL A 633 16.62 -2.89 -24.40
N ASN A 634 16.82 -3.72 -25.42
CA ASN A 634 17.18 -5.13 -25.25
C ASN A 634 18.54 -5.28 -24.55
N SER A 635 19.49 -4.41 -24.86
CA SER A 635 20.83 -4.42 -24.25
C SER A 635 20.83 -3.97 -22.79
N CYS A 636 20.01 -2.99 -22.44
CA CYS A 636 19.82 -2.60 -21.04
C CYS A 636 19.01 -3.68 -20.28
N GLN A 637 18.01 -4.31 -20.90
CA GLN A 637 17.23 -5.41 -20.29
C GLN A 637 18.08 -6.63 -19.97
N SER A 638 19.02 -6.99 -20.84
CA SER A 638 19.89 -8.16 -20.62
C SER A 638 20.89 -7.95 -19.47
N THR A 639 21.31 -6.72 -19.25
CA THR A 639 22.31 -6.35 -18.24
C THR A 639 21.70 -5.78 -16.95
N ASN A 640 20.47 -5.29 -17.02
CA ASN A 640 19.79 -4.49 -16.00
C ASN A 640 20.64 -3.31 -15.52
N GLN A 641 21.37 -2.69 -16.45
CA GLN A 641 22.30 -1.60 -16.20
C GLN A 641 22.14 -0.48 -17.22
N LEU A 642 22.29 0.76 -16.77
CA LEU A 642 22.24 1.95 -17.60
C LEU A 642 23.26 2.96 -17.09
N THR A 643 24.06 3.53 -17.99
CA THR A 643 24.78 4.77 -17.72
C THR A 643 24.47 5.84 -18.76
N VAL A 644 24.21 7.06 -18.30
CA VAL A 644 24.05 8.26 -19.11
C VAL A 644 25.19 9.22 -18.75
N GLU A 645 26.03 9.54 -19.73
CA GLU A 645 27.16 10.46 -19.60
C GLU A 645 27.01 11.62 -20.58
N CYS A 646 27.21 12.85 -20.11
CA CYS A 646 27.28 14.02 -21.00
C CYS A 646 28.00 15.22 -20.37
N MET A 647 28.46 16.13 -21.23
CA MET A 647 28.86 17.49 -20.85
C MET A 647 27.67 18.43 -21.02
N ILE A 648 27.31 19.13 -19.95
CA ILE A 648 26.13 20.02 -19.88
C ILE A 648 26.59 21.43 -19.52
N MET A 649 26.08 22.42 -20.25
CA MET A 649 26.16 23.83 -19.84
C MET A 649 24.76 24.46 -19.94
N ALA A 650 24.09 24.61 -18.80
CA ALA A 650 22.75 25.19 -18.77
C ALA A 650 22.80 26.70 -19.01
N ARG A 651 21.83 27.24 -19.76
CA ARG A 651 21.75 28.69 -20.01
C ARG A 651 21.24 29.47 -18.81
N HIS A 652 20.24 28.94 -18.12
CA HIS A 652 19.66 29.55 -16.91
C HIS A 652 18.96 28.49 -16.05
N LEU A 653 18.59 28.89 -14.83
CA LEU A 653 17.92 28.02 -13.85
C LEU A 653 16.39 27.97 -14.04
N GLU A 654 15.80 29.02 -14.60
CA GLU A 654 14.35 29.16 -14.77
C GLU A 654 13.84 28.39 -15.99
N GLN A 655 13.50 27.11 -15.82
CA GLN A 655 13.00 26.26 -16.90
C GLN A 655 11.82 25.42 -16.40
N ASN A 656 10.90 25.04 -17.30
CA ASN A 656 9.68 24.30 -16.94
C ASN A 656 10.00 22.84 -16.54
N GLY A 657 10.25 22.63 -15.24
CA GLY A 657 10.93 21.45 -14.69
C GLY A 657 10.08 20.19 -14.44
N PRO A 658 10.64 18.97 -14.60
CA PRO A 658 12.02 18.73 -15.04
C PRO A 658 12.16 18.89 -16.57
N ALA A 659 12.95 19.87 -17.00
CA ALA A 659 13.28 20.12 -18.40
C ALA A 659 14.20 19.00 -18.91
N ARG A 660 14.04 18.56 -20.17
CA ARG A 660 14.72 17.35 -20.68
C ARG A 660 16.11 17.66 -21.22
N ILE A 661 17.15 17.13 -20.59
CA ILE A 661 18.52 17.23 -21.10
C ILE A 661 18.79 16.02 -22.01
N VAL A 662 18.67 14.81 -21.45
CA VAL A 662 18.76 13.53 -22.17
C VAL A 662 17.57 12.66 -21.76
N THR A 663 16.76 12.19 -22.72
CA THR A 663 15.59 11.38 -22.39
C THR A 663 15.34 10.30 -23.43
N CYS A 664 14.89 9.12 -22.96
CA CYS A 664 14.34 8.07 -23.80
C CYS A 664 12.85 7.94 -23.47
N SER A 665 12.00 8.55 -24.29
CA SER A 665 10.59 8.78 -23.95
C SER A 665 9.68 8.91 -25.17
N GLN A 666 8.38 8.71 -24.93
CA GLN A 666 7.31 8.91 -25.91
C GLN A 666 6.55 10.21 -25.64
N ASP A 667 6.37 10.59 -24.37
CA ASP A 667 5.67 11.81 -23.96
C ASP A 667 5.98 12.15 -22.49
N ILE A 668 5.30 13.17 -21.95
CA ILE A 668 5.45 13.61 -20.55
C ILE A 668 5.04 12.57 -19.49
N SER A 669 4.37 11.50 -19.88
CA SER A 669 3.84 10.43 -19.04
C SER A 669 4.50 9.07 -19.27
N ASN A 670 5.22 8.87 -20.38
CA ASN A 670 5.80 7.59 -20.78
C ASN A 670 7.29 7.73 -21.12
N ARG A 671 8.15 7.06 -20.33
CA ARG A 671 9.61 7.07 -20.54
C ARG A 671 10.28 5.80 -20.06
N ASN A 672 11.49 5.54 -20.55
CA ASN A 672 12.42 4.61 -19.92
C ASN A 672 13.31 5.34 -18.91
N PHE A 673 13.88 6.48 -19.30
CA PHE A 673 14.64 7.33 -18.39
C PHE A 673 14.65 8.80 -18.84
N THR A 674 14.95 9.69 -17.91
CA THR A 674 15.22 11.11 -18.16
C THR A 674 16.30 11.62 -17.22
N LEU A 675 17.37 12.18 -17.78
CA LEU A 675 18.20 13.18 -17.13
C LEU A 675 17.67 14.57 -17.49
N GLY A 676 17.33 15.36 -16.48
CA GLY A 676 16.74 16.67 -16.64
C GLY A 676 17.26 17.70 -15.64
N GLN A 677 16.71 18.90 -15.74
CA GLN A 677 16.98 20.01 -14.81
C GLN A 677 15.68 20.53 -14.21
N GLN A 678 15.68 20.78 -12.91
CA GLN A 678 14.61 21.47 -12.21
C GLN A 678 15.22 22.52 -11.28
N GLY A 679 15.06 23.80 -11.66
CA GLY A 679 15.70 24.91 -10.95
C GLY A 679 17.23 24.75 -10.95
N GLU A 680 17.81 24.71 -9.76
CA GLU A 680 19.25 24.59 -9.50
C GLU A 680 19.76 23.14 -9.38
N ARG A 681 18.91 22.14 -9.65
CA ARG A 681 19.24 20.72 -9.46
C ARG A 681 19.13 19.93 -10.77
N PHE A 682 19.98 18.93 -10.92
CA PHE A 682 19.72 17.86 -11.88
C PHE A 682 18.68 16.90 -11.30
N VAL A 683 17.88 16.33 -12.18
CA VAL A 683 16.84 15.35 -11.84
C VAL A 683 17.00 14.12 -12.71
N PHE A 684 17.01 12.95 -12.10
CA PHE A 684 16.94 11.69 -12.84
C PHE A 684 15.64 10.95 -12.54
N ARG A 685 14.98 10.48 -13.61
CA ARG A 685 13.86 9.55 -13.53
C ARG A 685 14.23 8.28 -14.27
N LEU A 686 13.95 7.14 -13.65
CA LEU A 686 14.20 5.82 -14.22
C LEU A 686 12.93 4.99 -14.10
N ARG A 687 12.52 4.36 -15.19
CA ARG A 687 11.41 3.42 -15.20
C ARG A 687 11.92 2.03 -14.81
N THR A 688 11.28 1.42 -13.85
CA THR A 688 11.37 0.01 -13.48
C THR A 688 9.96 -0.54 -13.25
N PRO A 689 9.76 -1.85 -13.03
CA PRO A 689 8.48 -2.39 -12.58
C PRO A 689 7.96 -1.81 -11.26
N MET A 690 8.82 -1.18 -10.46
CA MET A 690 8.49 -0.58 -9.16
C MET A 690 8.14 0.91 -9.25
N THR A 691 8.38 1.53 -10.41
CA THR A 691 8.03 2.93 -10.67
C THR A 691 6.91 2.98 -11.71
N GLY A 692 6.07 4.02 -11.71
CA GLY A 692 5.05 4.19 -12.76
C GLY A 692 5.63 4.28 -14.18
N GLU A 693 4.80 4.24 -15.21
CA GLU A 693 5.20 4.38 -16.64
C GLU A 693 6.06 5.62 -16.92
N ASN A 694 5.95 6.63 -16.05
CA ASN A 694 6.67 7.90 -16.13
C ASN A 694 7.99 7.92 -15.33
N GLY A 695 8.40 6.79 -14.74
CA GLY A 695 9.52 6.72 -13.79
C GLY A 695 9.26 7.53 -12.50
N GLN A 696 7.99 7.78 -12.16
CA GLN A 696 7.58 8.47 -10.93
C GLN A 696 7.52 7.47 -9.76
N GLY A 697 8.08 7.87 -8.62
CA GLY A 697 8.17 7.04 -7.40
C GLY A 697 9.58 6.92 -6.82
N ALA A 698 10.61 7.14 -7.64
CA ALA A 698 12.02 7.14 -7.22
C ALA A 698 12.82 8.25 -7.94
N GLU A 699 12.23 9.44 -8.07
CA GLU A 699 12.90 10.60 -8.65
C GLU A 699 14.08 11.01 -7.78
N VAL A 700 15.22 11.25 -8.41
CA VAL A 700 16.45 11.64 -7.71
C VAL A 700 16.85 13.05 -8.10
N SER A 701 17.00 13.93 -7.11
CA SER A 701 17.50 15.30 -7.26
C SER A 701 18.94 15.41 -6.75
N PHE A 702 19.89 15.74 -7.63
CA PHE A 702 21.31 15.69 -7.34
C PHE A 702 22.08 16.85 -8.00
N GLY A 703 23.29 17.12 -7.49
CA GLY A 703 24.19 18.15 -8.03
C GLY A 703 23.65 19.58 -7.96
N GLN A 704 24.53 20.57 -8.13
CA GLN A 704 24.13 21.98 -8.25
C GLN A 704 24.42 22.46 -9.67
N VAL A 705 23.38 22.82 -10.41
CA VAL A 705 23.50 23.35 -11.78
C VAL A 705 24.10 24.76 -11.72
N LYS A 706 25.18 24.98 -12.48
CA LYS A 706 25.85 26.27 -12.59
C LYS A 706 25.61 26.83 -14.00
N PRO A 707 24.80 27.89 -14.15
CA PRO A 707 24.56 28.49 -15.47
C PRO A 707 25.87 28.93 -16.12
N ASP A 708 25.95 28.76 -17.44
CA ASP A 708 27.08 29.16 -18.28
C ASP A 708 28.43 28.55 -17.85
N GLN A 709 28.41 27.46 -17.09
CA GLN A 709 29.60 26.67 -16.74
C GLN A 709 29.45 25.24 -17.26
N PRO A 710 30.45 24.70 -17.98
CA PRO A 710 30.42 23.31 -18.41
C PRO A 710 30.57 22.39 -17.20
N MET A 711 29.72 21.36 -17.15
CA MET A 711 29.68 20.36 -16.10
C MET A 711 29.67 18.97 -16.73
N HIS A 712 30.51 18.06 -16.23
CA HIS A 712 30.48 16.65 -16.63
C HIS A 712 29.52 15.90 -15.72
N VAL A 713 28.50 15.27 -16.29
CA VAL A 713 27.48 14.54 -15.53
C VAL A 713 27.45 13.09 -15.98
N ILE A 714 27.52 12.18 -15.00
CA ILE A 714 27.31 10.74 -15.21
C ILE A 714 26.21 10.30 -14.24
N VAL A 715 25.18 9.65 -14.76
CA VAL A 715 24.20 8.92 -13.94
C VAL A 715 24.27 7.45 -14.31
N SER A 716 24.52 6.59 -13.34
CA SER A 716 24.74 5.16 -13.54
C SER A 716 23.87 4.32 -12.61
N TYR A 717 23.28 3.25 -13.13
CA TYR A 717 22.37 2.37 -12.43
C TYR A 717 22.74 0.89 -12.60
N PHE A 718 22.66 0.14 -11.50
CA PHE A 718 22.58 -1.32 -11.52
C PHE A 718 21.84 -1.84 -10.28
N SER A 719 21.01 -2.87 -10.42
CA SER A 719 20.50 -3.69 -9.30
C SER A 719 20.04 -2.91 -8.05
N GLY A 720 19.25 -1.85 -8.23
CA GLY A 720 18.73 -1.03 -7.13
C GLY A 720 19.62 0.15 -6.71
N SER A 721 20.85 0.23 -7.22
CA SER A 721 21.84 1.24 -6.88
C SER A 721 22.00 2.27 -8.00
N LEU A 722 21.72 3.55 -7.70
CA LEU A 722 21.89 4.69 -8.60
C LEU A 722 23.01 5.60 -8.09
N TYR A 723 24.01 5.86 -8.93
CA TYR A 723 25.15 6.72 -8.63
C TYR A 723 25.12 7.92 -9.58
N CYS A 724 25.17 9.12 -9.01
CA CYS A 724 25.21 10.35 -9.78
C CYS A 724 26.51 11.10 -9.50
N TYR A 725 27.27 11.36 -10.56
CA TYR A 725 28.53 12.06 -10.52
C TYR A 725 28.42 13.43 -11.19
N VAL A 726 29.11 14.41 -10.62
CA VAL A 726 29.34 15.73 -11.22
C VAL A 726 30.82 16.02 -11.16
N ASP A 727 31.43 16.31 -12.31
CA ASP A 727 32.85 16.63 -12.45
C ASP A 727 33.76 15.54 -11.84
N GLY A 728 33.38 14.27 -12.04
CA GLY A 728 34.09 13.09 -11.54
C GLY A 728 33.83 12.75 -10.07
N GLU A 729 33.15 13.60 -9.32
CA GLU A 729 32.83 13.39 -7.90
C GLU A 729 31.46 12.75 -7.72
N LEU A 730 31.36 11.73 -6.86
CA LEU A 730 30.07 11.12 -6.49
C LEU A 730 29.29 12.10 -5.61
N VAL A 731 28.27 12.75 -6.17
CA VAL A 731 27.47 13.76 -5.46
C VAL A 731 26.17 13.21 -4.89
N HIS A 732 25.75 12.01 -5.34
CA HIS A 732 24.57 11.34 -4.82
C HIS A 732 24.62 9.83 -5.06
N GLU A 733 24.19 9.06 -4.07
CA GLU A 733 23.91 7.63 -4.15
C GLU A 733 22.48 7.40 -3.68
N SER A 734 21.72 6.57 -4.39
CA SER A 734 20.37 6.18 -3.99
C SER A 734 20.16 4.68 -4.14
N LYS A 735 19.54 4.08 -3.12
CA LYS A 735 19.01 2.70 -3.12
C LYS A 735 17.49 2.64 -3.31
N ALA A 736 16.87 3.81 -3.54
CA ALA A 736 15.42 3.95 -3.63
C ALA A 736 14.86 3.54 -5.01
N VAL A 737 15.69 3.59 -6.06
CA VAL A 737 15.30 3.17 -7.40
C VAL A 737 15.43 1.66 -7.51
N GLN A 738 14.39 0.89 -7.12
CA GLN A 738 14.46 -0.57 -7.17
C GLN A 738 13.89 -1.14 -8.47
N GLY A 739 14.35 -2.34 -8.86
CA GLY A 739 13.79 -3.12 -9.95
C GLY A 739 14.74 -3.32 -11.14
N ASN A 740 14.19 -3.86 -12.22
CA ASN A 740 14.92 -4.18 -13.45
C ASN A 740 14.34 -3.39 -14.64
N PHE A 741 14.77 -3.68 -15.87
CA PHE A 741 14.30 -2.96 -17.06
C PHE A 741 13.31 -3.74 -17.92
N ASN A 742 12.73 -4.84 -17.40
CA ASN A 742 11.85 -5.73 -18.17
C ASN A 742 10.58 -5.03 -18.70
N ASN A 743 10.19 -3.89 -18.13
CA ASN A 743 9.05 -3.09 -18.58
C ASN A 743 9.43 -1.93 -19.53
N TRP A 744 10.69 -1.84 -19.97
CA TRP A 744 11.11 -0.83 -20.94
C TRP A 744 10.51 -1.09 -22.33
N LYS A 745 10.21 0.00 -23.04
CA LYS A 745 9.64 0.01 -24.39
C LYS A 745 10.57 0.76 -25.34
N ALA A 746 10.55 0.44 -26.63
CA ALA A 746 11.36 1.14 -27.64
C ALA A 746 10.82 2.56 -27.90
N PHE A 747 11.20 3.50 -27.03
CA PHE A 747 10.90 4.92 -27.15
C PHE A 747 12.00 5.69 -27.88
N GLN A 748 11.75 6.96 -28.21
CA GLN A 748 12.73 7.80 -28.90
C GLN A 748 13.79 8.29 -27.91
N LEU A 749 15.07 8.15 -28.25
CA LEU A 749 16.17 8.86 -27.58
C LEU A 749 16.31 10.26 -28.18
N LEU A 750 16.27 11.29 -27.33
CA LEU A 750 16.38 12.68 -27.73
C LEU A 750 17.05 13.57 -26.67
N PHE A 751 17.54 14.71 -27.12
CA PHE A 751 18.34 15.66 -26.36
C PHE A 751 17.70 17.06 -26.42
N GLY A 752 17.39 17.66 -25.27
CA GLY A 752 16.90 19.04 -25.17
C GLY A 752 15.39 19.26 -25.04
N GLN A 753 14.54 18.26 -25.28
CA GLN A 753 13.08 18.39 -25.12
C GLN A 753 12.41 17.04 -24.89
N GLU A 754 11.12 17.07 -24.53
CA GLU A 754 10.25 15.89 -24.55
C GLU A 754 9.79 15.57 -25.98
N PHE A 755 9.47 14.30 -26.26
CA PHE A 755 9.19 13.86 -27.62
C PHE A 755 7.97 14.58 -28.24
N ASN A 756 6.92 14.84 -27.48
CA ASN A 756 5.73 15.56 -27.94
C ASN A 756 5.80 17.10 -27.79
N GLY A 757 6.93 17.67 -27.37
CA GLY A 757 7.04 19.10 -26.97
C GLY A 757 6.78 19.30 -25.46
N GLU A 758 6.77 20.54 -24.96
CA GLU A 758 6.39 20.96 -23.58
C GLU A 758 7.51 21.11 -22.52
N ARG A 759 8.56 20.28 -22.52
CA ARG A 759 9.63 20.29 -21.48
C ARG A 759 11.01 20.69 -22.02
N SER A 760 11.05 21.79 -22.76
CA SER A 760 12.26 22.34 -23.40
C SER A 760 13.34 22.66 -22.37
N TRP A 761 14.56 22.21 -22.66
CA TRP A 761 15.76 22.58 -21.93
C TRP A 761 16.64 23.50 -22.78
N GLN A 762 17.15 24.58 -22.19
CA GLN A 762 18.00 25.56 -22.87
C GLN A 762 19.45 25.47 -22.37
N GLY A 763 20.37 25.32 -23.30
CA GLY A 763 21.79 25.24 -23.00
C GLY A 763 22.60 24.58 -24.10
N GLN A 764 23.79 24.12 -23.73
CA GLN A 764 24.71 23.39 -24.60
C GLN A 764 24.95 21.98 -24.09
N LEU A 765 24.97 21.02 -25.02
CA LEU A 765 25.22 19.60 -24.76
C LEU A 765 26.33 19.09 -25.68
N SER A 766 27.29 18.35 -25.13
CA SER A 766 28.34 17.69 -25.90
C SER A 766 28.78 16.39 -25.22
N HIS A 767 29.64 15.61 -25.88
CA HIS A 767 30.25 14.39 -25.31
C HIS A 767 29.21 13.44 -24.69
N ILE A 768 28.20 13.06 -25.46
CA ILE A 768 27.10 12.22 -24.97
C ILE A 768 27.46 10.76 -25.17
N ALA A 769 27.38 9.95 -24.12
CA ALA A 769 27.50 8.51 -24.21
C ALA A 769 26.40 7.81 -23.40
N ILE A 770 25.86 6.72 -23.94
CA ILE A 770 24.91 5.85 -23.25
C ILE A 770 25.49 4.45 -23.23
N TYR A 771 25.45 3.81 -22.06
CA TYR A 771 25.96 2.45 -21.86
C TYR A 771 24.91 1.53 -21.26
N ASN A 772 24.96 0.24 -21.60
CA ASN A 772 24.23 -0.82 -20.90
C ASN A 772 25.05 -1.45 -19.75
N ARG A 773 25.93 -0.67 -19.14
CA ARG A 773 26.73 -1.12 -17.99
C ARG A 773 26.86 -0.02 -16.97
N PHE A 774 27.20 -0.42 -15.75
CA PHE A 774 27.48 0.48 -14.65
C PHE A 774 28.88 1.12 -14.78
N VAL A 775 28.99 2.34 -14.27
CA VAL A 775 30.24 3.10 -14.15
C VAL A 775 30.45 3.44 -12.67
N GLY A 776 31.51 2.86 -12.10
CA GLY A 776 31.95 3.10 -10.73
C GLY A 776 32.75 4.41 -10.59
N THR A 777 33.15 4.72 -9.35
CA THR A 777 33.79 6.00 -9.01
C THR A 777 35.14 6.18 -9.71
N ASP A 778 35.99 5.15 -9.71
CA ASP A 778 37.31 5.21 -10.34
C ASP A 778 37.22 5.52 -11.85
N GLU A 779 36.26 4.91 -12.53
CA GLU A 779 36.02 5.15 -13.94
C GLU A 779 35.39 6.53 -14.19
N ALA A 780 34.45 6.98 -13.36
CA ALA A 780 33.87 8.32 -13.46
C ALA A 780 34.94 9.43 -13.34
N GLN A 781 35.88 9.28 -12.40
CA GLN A 781 37.02 10.18 -12.24
C GLN A 781 37.97 10.14 -13.45
N HIS A 782 38.21 8.96 -14.02
CA HIS A 782 38.98 8.83 -15.26
C HIS A 782 38.30 9.54 -16.44
N LYS A 783 37.01 9.27 -16.66
CA LYS A 783 36.19 9.91 -17.70
C LYS A 783 36.21 11.44 -17.59
N PHE A 784 36.08 11.99 -16.38
CA PHE A 784 36.18 13.43 -16.16
C PHE A 784 37.54 14.00 -16.59
N ARG A 785 38.64 13.31 -16.29
CA ARG A 785 39.99 13.73 -16.73
C ARG A 785 40.10 13.78 -18.26
N LEU A 786 39.46 12.86 -18.98
CA LEU A 786 39.48 12.81 -20.45
C LEU A 786 38.76 13.99 -21.10
N VAL A 787 37.60 14.39 -20.55
CA VAL A 787 36.82 15.52 -21.08
C VAL A 787 37.34 16.88 -20.63
N LYS A 788 38.11 16.94 -19.54
CA LYS A 788 38.79 18.17 -19.07
C LYS A 788 40.12 18.45 -19.80
N ALA A 789 40.81 17.41 -20.27
CA ALA A 789 42.12 17.51 -20.91
C ALA A 789 42.06 17.91 -22.40
N ASN A 790 40.86 17.96 -22.99
CA ASN A 790 40.56 18.40 -24.35
C ASN A 790 39.71 19.68 -24.31
#